data_AF-A0A553FB30-F1
#
_entry.id   AF-A0A553FB30-F1
#
_cell.length_a   1.000
_cell.length_b   1.000
_cell.length_c   1.000
_cell.angle_alpha   90.00
_cell.angle_beta   90.00
_cell.angle_gamma   90.00
#
_symmetry.space_group_name_H-M   'P 1'
#
loop_
_entity.id
_entity.type
_entity.pdbx_description
1 polymer ?
#
loop_
_entity_poly.entity_id
_entity_poly.type
_entity_poly.pdbx_seq_one_letter_code
_entity_poly.pdbx_strand_id
1 'polypeptide(L)'
;MNMQIIVKLIKIISQACLICLTFSCGESGDNVDSSTTDSPNVSLNTPPQIEKTSNFSLLEHSDFYFTPSASDPDNDKLTFTIENIPNWATFNTTDGSLSGTPTSDDSGVYENIKITVTDGQDNAFIEFSIEIIDTVSIQGALISDYNISATIFMDLNANQHIDSNEPQTRSDSNGEYKLIINASLFERFYSTPIRAYINNEVQHQNSNEFYNSHPFAMSVLPKHTNSLEIDNVSEVHLSAFTHLIYEGLTDYVKRTITDEISVTTLQSKLQSNYSLLAEYYGVSVEYLSGNYLQILPTVSKPTQTMLISRAEKILLDAAILQSRELDLDLDGILNYQDEDADGDFIINVADAFPIDINESKDVDNDGIGDNADNDDDNDGVLDSEDDYPFDPSRYSFQDADNDGWPRDQDIDDENALVPGVDFIDTDGDGFANEGGLIDDLDDDNDGVSDIEDSFPLDPKESQDTDLDGVGNNSDLDDDGDLVPDTLDDFPLDASETKDTDNDGIGDNADLDDDGDGILDIYETGPGQPTELKFANETAKTGLHHSWDVELLKSNDVTHYQKDLLTAAGAIVSGDYDNDGDFDIFVATGDLSASKLFQNQGNNTYINVAKAAGVELEGELLSGASFADTDGDGDLDLFIGSLHAKNYLFENQGDGTFVGQIQEVTTNATVSSAFGDYDKDGDLDLLLSHWAERGMPTEDAENLWENTGNNTFVSVNQKTNVSSAITNSAISPDFSFTPAFADINNDLYPDLLMASDYNTSVVLLNNKDGTFSNHTSSLNIKIPDLNGMGSAIADYDNDGDLDWFVSGIFSTSFTGNKLFKNDGQGGFEDVSFASKTFDAGWAWGTCFADFNNDSHLDLFVTNGYHSDGVGGNGSEPHTTDSVKLFMSNGNGGFEETSVDAGLTDQGQGRGVLCYDANDDGMIDIFILNLDRNKNAIVYYENKNEELLGNYLKITLRSKTTNQYAIGAMVKLTSSGVTQMREVNINSNFISHNPTELHFGLGDSNSVDSLEIIWPDGQIEMMSSLDVNQTIIIEQ
;
A
#
# COMPACT_ATOMS: atom_id res chain seq x y z
N MET A 1 33.69 18.97 -41.70
CA MET A 1 34.37 19.84 -40.72
C MET A 1 33.82 19.41 -39.35
N ASN A 2 34.57 18.89 -38.37
CA ASN A 2 36.02 18.75 -38.23
C ASN A 2 36.47 17.32 -37.85
N MET A 3 37.17 16.64 -38.76
CA MET A 3 37.80 15.32 -38.53
C MET A 3 39.14 15.46 -37.77
N GLN A 4 39.16 16.23 -36.68
CA GLN A 4 40.39 16.56 -35.93
C GLN A 4 40.33 16.30 -34.41
N ILE A 5 39.15 16.08 -33.83
CA ILE A 5 39.03 15.75 -32.39
C ILE A 5 39.35 14.26 -32.17
N ILE A 6 38.76 13.36 -32.97
CA ILE A 6 39.02 11.91 -32.93
C ILE A 6 40.51 11.57 -33.10
N VAL A 7 41.26 12.38 -33.86
CA VAL A 7 42.71 12.19 -34.11
C VAL A 7 43.58 12.48 -32.87
N LYS A 8 43.03 13.08 -31.80
CA LYS A 8 43.75 13.30 -30.53
C LYS A 8 43.57 12.16 -29.52
N LEU A 9 42.43 11.45 -29.49
CA LEU A 9 42.22 10.36 -28.51
C LEU A 9 42.99 9.09 -28.88
N ILE A 10 43.11 8.76 -30.17
CA ILE A 10 43.72 7.49 -30.64
C ILE A 10 45.26 7.57 -30.64
N LYS A 11 45.88 8.04 -29.53
CA LYS A 11 47.33 8.15 -29.41
C LYS A 11 47.96 8.08 -28.01
N ILE A 12 47.20 7.70 -26.98
CA ILE A 12 47.73 7.48 -25.60
C ILE A 12 47.55 6.01 -25.15
N ILE A 13 47.26 5.08 -26.09
CA ILE A 13 47.20 3.63 -25.81
C ILE A 13 48.10 2.87 -26.79
N SER A 14 49.43 2.88 -26.56
CA SER A 14 50.35 1.90 -27.16
C SER A 14 51.74 1.89 -26.52
N GLN A 15 51.96 1.08 -25.47
CA GLN A 15 53.18 0.26 -25.33
C GLN A 15 53.03 -0.78 -24.22
N ALA A 16 53.38 -2.03 -24.54
CA ALA A 16 53.45 -3.17 -23.63
C ALA A 16 54.67 -4.03 -24.02
N CYS A 17 54.95 -5.08 -23.23
CA CYS A 17 56.08 -6.02 -23.40
C CYS A 17 57.48 -5.44 -23.07
N LEU A 18 58.41 -6.18 -22.44
CA LEU A 18 58.35 -7.52 -21.82
C LEU A 18 59.57 -7.73 -20.87
N ILE A 19 59.56 -8.85 -20.14
CA ILE A 19 60.69 -9.54 -19.47
C ILE A 19 61.06 -9.02 -18.07
N CYS A 20 60.75 -9.85 -17.07
CA CYS A 20 61.76 -10.27 -16.10
C CYS A 20 61.58 -11.75 -15.79
N LEU A 21 62.68 -12.52 -15.76
CA LEU A 21 62.72 -13.94 -15.40
C LEU A 21 63.80 -14.13 -14.33
N THR A 22 63.67 -15.16 -13.51
CA THR A 22 64.41 -15.33 -12.25
C THR A 22 65.92 -15.55 -12.41
N PHE A 23 66.75 -15.05 -11.48
CA PHE A 23 67.54 -15.87 -10.53
C PHE A 23 68.57 -15.07 -9.66
N SER A 24 68.82 -15.59 -8.45
CA SER A 24 70.14 -15.68 -7.76
C SER A 24 70.86 -14.44 -7.16
N CYS A 25 70.80 -14.35 -5.82
CA CYS A 25 71.94 -14.34 -4.86
C CYS A 25 73.16 -13.40 -5.04
N GLY A 26 73.55 -12.67 -3.97
CA GLY A 26 74.90 -12.08 -3.86
C GLY A 26 75.17 -11.12 -2.67
N GLU A 27 75.97 -11.59 -1.71
CA GLU A 27 76.84 -10.86 -0.75
C GLU A 27 77.71 -9.74 -1.42
N SER A 28 78.33 -8.74 -0.76
CA SER A 28 78.38 -8.22 0.64
C SER A 28 79.29 -6.95 0.69
N GLY A 29 79.42 -6.27 1.84
CA GLY A 29 80.72 -5.69 2.28
C GLY A 29 80.97 -4.17 2.26
N ASP A 30 81.20 -3.61 3.46
CA ASP A 30 82.20 -2.60 3.88
C ASP A 30 82.43 -1.24 3.15
N ASN A 31 81.86 -0.18 3.75
CA ASN A 31 82.56 0.90 4.49
C ASN A 31 83.76 1.72 3.92
N VAL A 32 83.61 3.07 4.04
CA VAL A 32 84.57 4.07 4.60
C VAL A 32 85.52 4.89 3.67
N ASP A 33 85.09 6.15 3.46
CA ASP A 33 85.82 7.44 3.63
C ASP A 33 86.32 8.31 2.44
N SER A 34 86.19 9.64 2.68
CA SER A 34 87.02 10.77 2.24
C SER A 34 86.75 11.57 0.94
N SER A 35 85.82 12.53 1.08
CA SER A 35 86.08 13.98 0.96
C SER A 35 85.83 14.77 -0.34
N THR A 36 85.35 16.01 -0.13
CA THR A 36 85.14 17.14 -1.08
C THR A 36 84.04 16.91 -2.13
N THR A 37 83.12 17.85 -2.37
CA THR A 37 83.23 19.32 -2.30
C THR A 37 82.07 20.02 -1.62
N ASP A 38 82.35 21.20 -1.05
CA ASP A 38 81.39 22.14 -0.48
C ASP A 38 80.57 22.82 -1.60
N SER A 39 79.25 22.71 -1.51
CA SER A 39 78.28 23.53 -2.24
C SER A 39 77.29 24.04 -1.20
N PRO A 40 76.78 25.27 -1.32
CA PRO A 40 75.86 25.81 -0.33
C PRO A 40 74.61 24.93 -0.30
N ASN A 41 74.48 24.14 0.75
CA ASN A 41 73.30 23.32 0.99
C ASN A 41 72.20 24.24 1.50
N VAL A 42 71.61 24.99 0.57
CA VAL A 42 70.23 25.47 0.69
C VAL A 42 69.43 24.25 1.08
N SER A 43 68.78 24.28 2.24
CA SER A 43 67.71 23.32 2.54
C SER A 43 66.67 23.52 1.43
N LEU A 44 66.64 22.56 0.50
CA LEU A 44 65.57 22.48 -0.48
C LEU A 44 64.32 22.15 0.34
N ASN A 45 63.40 23.10 0.37
CA ASN A 45 62.14 23.00 1.08
C ASN A 45 61.49 21.65 0.77
N THR A 46 61.23 20.84 1.80
CA THR A 46 60.52 19.56 1.64
C THR A 46 59.05 19.82 1.89
N PRO A 47 58.16 19.77 0.88
CA PRO A 47 56.77 20.16 1.06
C PRO A 47 56.07 19.43 2.22
N PRO A 48 55.14 20.10 2.91
CA PRO A 48 54.47 19.54 4.08
C PRO A 48 53.67 18.29 3.70
N GLN A 49 53.50 17.39 4.65
CA GLN A 49 52.71 16.17 4.46
C GLN A 49 51.43 16.25 5.29
N ILE A 50 50.32 15.80 4.70
CA ILE A 50 49.00 15.74 5.32
C ILE A 50 48.41 14.35 5.04
N GLU A 51 47.89 13.70 6.08
CA GLU A 51 47.35 12.34 5.98
C GLU A 51 45.98 12.36 5.32
N LYS A 52 45.75 11.42 4.38
CA LYS A 52 44.46 11.29 3.69
C LYS A 52 43.35 10.87 4.66
N THR A 53 42.19 11.48 4.52
CA THR A 53 40.94 11.05 5.18
C THR A 53 40.01 10.32 4.18
N SER A 54 38.98 9.68 4.71
CA SER A 54 37.77 9.30 3.98
C SER A 54 36.76 10.46 3.95
N ASN A 55 35.71 10.32 3.15
CA ASN A 55 34.49 11.13 3.31
C ASN A 55 33.80 10.83 4.64
N PHE A 56 32.94 11.76 5.08
CA PHE A 56 32.13 11.64 6.29
C PHE A 56 30.65 11.63 5.95
N SER A 57 29.87 11.00 6.81
CA SER A 57 28.41 11.03 6.81
C SER A 57 27.96 11.11 8.27
N LEU A 58 27.02 12.00 8.57
CA LEU A 58 26.44 12.20 9.90
C LEU A 58 24.98 12.62 9.81
N LEU A 59 24.24 12.37 10.88
CA LEU A 59 22.88 12.90 11.04
C LEU A 59 22.92 14.41 11.31
N GLU A 60 21.78 15.06 11.09
CA GLU A 60 21.51 16.39 11.62
C GLU A 60 21.67 16.48 13.15
N HIS A 61 21.78 17.71 13.66
CA HIS A 61 21.91 18.05 15.09
C HIS A 61 23.10 17.37 15.81
N SER A 62 24.00 16.72 15.07
CA SER A 62 25.10 15.91 15.58
C SER A 62 26.45 16.64 15.49
N ASP A 63 27.17 16.75 16.60
CA ASP A 63 28.46 17.44 16.68
C ASP A 63 29.52 16.81 15.74
N PHE A 64 29.88 17.53 14.68
CA PHE A 64 31.00 17.18 13.81
C PHE A 64 32.33 17.72 14.36
N TYR A 65 33.37 16.88 14.35
CA TYR A 65 34.73 17.29 14.68
C TYR A 65 35.78 16.50 13.89
N PHE A 66 36.56 17.21 13.06
CA PHE A 66 37.69 16.65 12.31
C PHE A 66 38.93 17.54 12.43
N THR A 67 40.09 16.92 12.69
CA THR A 67 41.39 17.61 12.72
C THR A 67 42.40 16.84 11.87
N PRO A 68 42.95 17.43 10.80
CA PRO A 68 43.86 16.75 9.90
C PRO A 68 45.23 16.54 10.55
N SER A 69 45.76 15.33 10.43
CA SER A 69 47.13 15.02 10.79
C SER A 69 48.07 15.56 9.70
N ALA A 70 48.88 16.57 10.04
CA ALA A 70 49.86 17.16 9.15
C ALA A 70 51.22 17.35 9.85
N SER A 71 52.31 17.21 9.09
CA SER A 71 53.68 17.35 9.58
C SER A 71 54.62 17.91 8.52
N ASP A 72 55.65 18.62 8.96
CA ASP A 72 56.67 19.19 8.10
C ASP A 72 58.02 18.45 8.26
N PRO A 73 58.64 17.92 7.19
CA PRO A 73 59.90 17.19 7.30
C PRO A 73 61.12 18.04 7.71
N ASP A 74 61.11 19.35 7.42
CA ASP A 74 62.14 20.31 7.82
C ASP A 74 61.78 21.04 9.14
N ASN A 75 60.58 20.77 9.68
CA ASN A 75 59.97 21.33 10.89
C ASN A 75 59.65 22.84 10.78
N ASP A 76 59.25 23.31 9.59
CA ASP A 76 58.77 24.68 9.39
C ASP A 76 57.33 24.90 9.91
N LYS A 77 56.91 26.18 10.01
CA LYS A 77 55.67 26.56 10.71
C LYS A 77 54.44 26.46 9.81
N LEU A 78 53.76 25.32 9.91
CA LEU A 78 52.50 25.07 9.20
C LEU A 78 51.41 26.14 9.48
N THR A 79 50.59 26.39 8.47
CA THR A 79 49.37 27.19 8.51
C THR A 79 48.35 26.56 7.56
N PHE A 80 47.06 26.59 7.92
CA PHE A 80 46.00 25.88 7.20
C PHE A 80 44.96 26.83 6.60
N THR A 81 44.39 26.41 5.47
CA THR A 81 43.31 27.09 4.73
C THR A 81 42.31 26.06 4.22
N ILE A 82 41.04 26.44 4.07
CA ILE A 82 39.97 25.58 3.55
C ILE A 82 39.26 26.25 2.36
N GLU A 83 38.86 25.44 1.39
CA GLU A 83 37.94 25.80 0.29
C GLU A 83 36.69 24.91 0.40
N ASN A 84 35.53 25.43 -0.02
CA ASN A 84 34.22 24.77 0.09
C ASN A 84 33.85 24.32 1.52
N ILE A 85 33.98 25.23 2.49
CA ILE A 85 33.49 24.98 3.86
C ILE A 85 31.94 24.99 3.88
N PRO A 86 31.27 24.02 4.54
CA PRO A 86 29.83 24.09 4.80
C PRO A 86 29.46 25.32 5.66
N ASN A 87 28.26 25.88 5.47
CA ASN A 87 27.85 27.11 6.15
C ASN A 87 27.76 26.96 7.69
N TRP A 88 27.32 25.78 8.16
CA TRP A 88 27.25 25.37 9.56
C TRP A 88 28.60 25.07 10.21
N ALA A 89 29.69 24.94 9.42
CA ALA A 89 30.98 24.48 9.90
C ALA A 89 31.95 25.64 10.15
N THR A 90 32.67 25.60 11.28
CA THR A 90 33.73 26.53 11.64
C THR A 90 35.12 25.90 11.44
N PHE A 91 36.06 26.65 10.86
CA PHE A 91 37.43 26.18 10.58
C PHE A 91 38.52 27.00 11.27
N ASN A 92 39.48 26.31 11.88
CA ASN A 92 40.61 26.89 12.60
C ASN A 92 41.91 26.82 11.78
N THR A 93 42.34 27.97 11.24
CA THR A 93 43.55 28.12 10.42
C THR A 93 44.88 27.82 11.15
N THR A 94 44.85 27.60 12.47
CA THR A 94 46.04 27.34 13.31
C THR A 94 46.47 25.88 13.27
N ASP A 95 45.51 24.96 13.29
CA ASP A 95 45.70 23.50 13.39
C ASP A 95 44.90 22.71 12.34
N GLY A 96 44.08 23.38 11.54
CA GLY A 96 43.28 22.78 10.47
C GLY A 96 42.00 22.13 10.95
N SER A 97 41.62 22.27 12.23
CA SER A 97 40.38 21.67 12.74
C SER A 97 39.14 22.29 12.10
N LEU A 98 38.17 21.42 11.78
CA LEU A 98 36.85 21.71 11.21
C LEU A 98 35.79 21.14 12.16
N SER A 99 34.87 21.97 12.62
CA SER A 99 33.85 21.57 13.60
C SER A 99 32.59 22.43 13.50
N GLY A 100 31.43 21.81 13.71
CA GLY A 100 30.13 22.46 13.72
C GLY A 100 29.03 21.45 14.01
N THR A 101 27.80 21.93 14.11
CA THR A 101 26.61 21.10 14.34
C THR A 101 25.59 21.54 13.29
N PRO A 102 25.21 20.69 12.33
CA PRO A 102 24.25 21.03 11.27
C PRO A 102 22.84 21.18 11.85
N THR A 103 22.05 22.11 11.30
CA THR A 103 20.59 22.20 11.51
C THR A 103 19.85 21.43 10.42
N SER A 104 18.51 21.43 10.45
CA SER A 104 17.69 20.78 9.41
C SER A 104 17.60 21.57 8.10
N ASP A 105 18.14 22.79 8.05
CA ASP A 105 18.40 23.53 6.80
C ASP A 105 19.69 23.05 6.08
N ASP A 106 20.52 22.24 6.75
CA ASP A 106 21.88 21.87 6.30
C ASP A 106 21.98 20.48 5.67
N SER A 107 20.85 19.86 5.29
CA SER A 107 20.80 18.52 4.71
C SER A 107 21.51 18.41 3.34
N GLY A 108 21.99 17.20 3.00
CA GLY A 108 22.60 16.88 1.71
C GLY A 108 24.13 16.85 1.67
N VAL A 109 24.71 16.90 0.46
CA VAL A 109 26.12 16.52 0.22
C VAL A 109 27.01 17.73 -0.09
N TYR A 110 27.88 18.05 0.86
CA TYR A 110 28.96 19.04 0.72
C TYR A 110 30.19 18.40 0.08
N GLU A 111 30.27 18.43 -1.25
CA GLU A 111 31.42 17.91 -1.99
C GLU A 111 32.64 18.85 -2.01
N ASN A 112 33.80 18.28 -2.37
CA ASN A 112 35.03 19.02 -2.72
C ASN A 112 35.57 19.90 -1.58
N ILE A 113 35.33 19.53 -0.32
CA ILE A 113 35.86 20.21 0.87
C ILE A 113 37.37 20.00 0.89
N LYS A 114 38.13 21.09 0.73
CA LYS A 114 39.57 21.02 0.48
C LYS A 114 40.36 21.74 1.58
N ILE A 115 41.02 20.98 2.45
CA ILE A 115 41.96 21.55 3.43
C ILE A 115 43.36 21.54 2.85
N THR A 116 43.95 22.72 2.69
CA THR A 116 45.32 22.93 2.22
C THR A 116 46.21 23.39 3.37
N VAL A 117 47.37 22.75 3.53
CA VAL A 117 48.43 23.11 4.47
C VAL A 117 49.64 23.68 3.74
N THR A 118 50.29 24.68 4.32
CA THR A 118 51.50 25.31 3.77
C THR A 118 52.51 25.66 4.86
N ASP A 119 53.79 25.56 4.50
CA ASP A 119 54.97 26.01 5.25
C ASP A 119 55.34 27.49 4.95
N GLY A 120 54.74 28.09 3.92
CA GLY A 120 55.04 29.43 3.40
C GLY A 120 55.87 29.46 2.09
N GLN A 121 56.23 28.31 1.53
CA GLN A 121 56.94 28.12 0.25
C GLN A 121 56.24 27.10 -0.67
N ASP A 122 55.81 25.96 -0.12
CA ASP A 122 55.12 24.87 -0.83
C ASP A 122 53.78 24.51 -0.13
N ASN A 123 53.03 23.58 -0.72
CA ASN A 123 51.66 23.24 -0.33
C ASN A 123 51.39 21.73 -0.42
N ALA A 124 50.53 21.21 0.45
CA ALA A 124 49.85 19.93 0.30
C ALA A 124 48.38 20.05 0.72
N PHE A 125 47.52 19.13 0.28
CA PHE A 125 46.08 19.20 0.56
C PHE A 125 45.44 17.82 0.71
N ILE A 126 44.26 17.82 1.34
CA ILE A 126 43.27 16.74 1.33
C ILE A 126 41.97 17.26 0.74
N GLU A 127 41.20 16.36 0.13
CA GLU A 127 39.86 16.59 -0.41
C GLU A 127 38.97 15.45 0.09
N PHE A 128 37.76 15.79 0.52
CA PHE A 128 36.72 14.86 0.97
C PHE A 128 35.33 15.51 0.78
N SER A 129 34.27 14.72 1.01
CA SER A 129 32.91 15.25 1.20
C SER A 129 32.41 15.02 2.62
N ILE A 130 31.43 15.82 3.03
CA ILE A 130 30.56 15.57 4.18
C ILE A 130 29.13 15.41 3.63
N GLU A 131 28.46 14.34 4.02
CA GLU A 131 27.04 14.10 3.80
C GLU A 131 26.29 14.37 5.12
N ILE A 132 25.27 15.21 5.08
CA ILE A 132 24.32 15.43 6.17
C ILE A 132 23.04 14.67 5.84
N ILE A 133 22.70 13.73 6.71
CA ILE A 133 21.53 12.87 6.62
C ILE A 133 20.39 13.51 7.42
N ASP A 134 19.33 13.82 6.69
CA ASP A 134 18.01 14.25 7.16
C ASP A 134 17.43 13.27 8.22
N THR A 135 16.73 13.80 9.23
CA THR A 135 16.22 13.01 10.36
C THR A 135 14.80 13.32 10.81
N VAL A 136 14.06 12.25 11.11
CA VAL A 136 12.74 12.32 11.76
C VAL A 136 12.88 12.03 13.26
N SER A 137 12.14 12.78 14.09
CA SER A 137 12.15 12.70 15.55
C SER A 137 10.80 12.24 16.10
N ILE A 138 10.68 10.97 16.48
CA ILE A 138 9.46 10.40 17.06
C ILE A 138 9.48 10.55 18.59
N GLN A 139 8.41 11.10 19.18
CA GLN A 139 8.31 11.41 20.61
C GLN A 139 7.02 10.86 21.23
N GLY A 140 7.01 10.61 22.55
CA GLY A 140 5.80 10.18 23.25
C GLY A 140 6.02 9.72 24.70
N ALA A 141 4.92 9.46 25.42
CA ALA A 141 4.90 9.08 26.84
C ALA A 141 4.32 7.68 27.09
N LEU A 142 4.76 7.01 28.15
CA LEU A 142 4.39 5.64 28.49
C LEU A 142 3.25 5.58 29.53
N ILE A 143 2.07 5.09 29.12
CA ILE A 143 0.81 5.13 29.89
C ILE A 143 0.74 4.11 31.06
N SER A 144 1.79 4.02 31.90
CA SER A 144 1.72 3.39 33.23
C SER A 144 2.93 3.75 34.12
N ASP A 145 2.68 3.92 35.43
CA ASP A 145 3.63 4.34 36.49
C ASP A 145 4.81 3.37 36.78
N TYR A 146 5.23 2.56 35.82
CA TYR A 146 6.26 1.52 35.98
C TYR A 146 7.38 1.54 34.93
N ASN A 147 7.29 2.36 33.88
CA ASN A 147 8.11 2.19 32.66
C ASN A 147 9.28 3.20 32.52
N ILE A 148 9.83 3.67 33.63
CA ILE A 148 11.07 4.46 33.68
C ILE A 148 12.24 3.62 33.12
N SER A 149 13.02 4.18 32.19
CA SER A 149 14.15 3.49 31.53
C SER A 149 13.79 2.20 30.78
N ALA A 150 12.59 2.12 30.19
CA ALA A 150 12.30 1.16 29.13
C ALA A 150 13.23 1.39 27.92
N THR A 151 13.45 0.37 27.10
CA THR A 151 14.14 0.51 25.79
C THR A 151 13.09 0.49 24.69
N ILE A 152 13.07 1.52 23.84
CA ILE A 152 12.14 1.72 22.74
C ILE A 152 12.92 1.58 21.42
N PHE A 153 12.37 0.89 20.43
CA PHE A 153 13.03 0.66 19.13
C PHE A 153 12.04 0.47 17.98
N MET A 154 12.55 0.51 16.75
CA MET A 154 11.82 0.28 15.51
C MET A 154 12.37 -0.95 14.76
N ASP A 155 11.48 -1.89 14.44
CA ASP A 155 11.75 -3.24 13.92
C ASP A 155 11.96 -3.23 12.38
N LEU A 156 13.04 -2.59 11.92
CA LEU A 156 13.28 -2.22 10.50
C LEU A 156 13.38 -3.41 9.51
N ASN A 157 13.37 -4.65 9.99
CA ASN A 157 13.41 -5.85 9.15
C ASN A 157 12.31 -6.87 9.53
N ALA A 158 11.32 -6.44 10.32
CA ALA A 158 10.18 -7.23 10.80
C ALA A 158 10.53 -8.54 11.53
N ASN A 159 11.79 -8.73 11.95
CA ASN A 159 12.26 -9.98 12.57
C ASN A 159 11.85 -10.12 14.05
N GLN A 160 11.36 -9.04 14.66
CA GLN A 160 10.88 -8.96 16.05
C GLN A 160 11.98 -9.12 17.13
N HIS A 161 13.24 -8.89 16.81
CA HIS A 161 14.38 -9.07 17.72
C HIS A 161 15.39 -7.91 17.64
N ILE A 162 15.57 -7.22 18.77
CA ILE A 162 16.46 -6.06 18.86
C ILE A 162 17.91 -6.38 18.45
N ASP A 163 18.28 -5.95 17.24
CA ASP A 163 19.56 -6.23 16.59
C ASP A 163 20.41 -4.96 16.35
N SER A 164 21.55 -5.08 15.67
CA SER A 164 22.49 -3.96 15.46
C SER A 164 22.08 -2.97 14.37
N ASN A 165 21.04 -3.28 13.59
CA ASN A 165 20.57 -2.46 12.48
C ASN A 165 19.38 -1.59 12.87
N GLU A 166 18.81 -1.80 14.06
CA GLU A 166 17.59 -1.13 14.52
C GLU A 166 17.88 0.12 15.38
N PRO A 167 17.25 1.28 15.06
CA PRO A 167 17.37 2.48 15.86
C PRO A 167 16.60 2.31 17.17
N GLN A 168 17.21 2.76 18.27
CA GLN A 168 16.68 2.57 19.62
C GLN A 168 17.01 3.75 20.54
N THR A 169 16.11 4.00 21.48
CA THR A 169 16.21 5.03 22.51
C THR A 169 15.76 4.46 23.87
N ARG A 170 15.73 5.29 24.91
CA ARG A 170 15.23 4.93 26.24
C ARG A 170 14.30 5.98 26.80
N SER A 171 13.31 5.53 27.57
CA SER A 171 12.46 6.46 28.32
C SER A 171 13.20 7.08 29.50
N ASP A 172 12.85 8.31 29.82
CA ASP A 172 13.46 9.13 30.87
C ASP A 172 12.93 8.77 32.29
N SER A 173 13.01 9.71 33.24
CA SER A 173 12.39 9.66 34.56
C SER A 173 10.87 9.89 34.59
N ASN A 174 10.29 10.59 33.62
CA ASN A 174 8.85 10.82 33.48
C ASN A 174 8.16 9.67 32.72
N GLY A 175 8.92 8.93 31.91
CA GLY A 175 8.40 7.92 31.00
C GLY A 175 8.27 8.42 29.55
N GLU A 176 8.85 9.57 29.24
CA GLU A 176 8.91 10.16 27.90
C GLU A 176 10.10 9.59 27.12
N TYR A 177 9.98 9.47 25.80
CA TYR A 177 11.07 9.05 24.91
C TYR A 177 11.16 9.94 23.67
N LYS A 178 12.39 10.08 23.12
CA LYS A 178 12.68 10.69 21.81
C LYS A 178 13.55 9.73 21.02
N LEU A 179 13.05 9.25 19.87
CA LEU A 179 13.73 8.34 18.96
C LEU A 179 14.07 9.11 17.68
N ILE A 180 15.36 9.20 17.34
CA ILE A 180 15.85 9.88 16.14
C ILE A 180 16.20 8.81 15.10
N ILE A 181 15.70 8.98 13.87
CA ILE A 181 15.92 8.08 12.74
C ILE A 181 16.27 8.88 11.48
N ASN A 182 16.97 8.25 10.54
CA ASN A 182 17.26 8.80 9.21
C ASN A 182 15.95 8.87 8.38
N ALA A 183 15.64 10.01 7.76
CA ALA A 183 14.43 10.21 6.97
C ALA A 183 14.30 9.24 5.78
N SER A 184 15.41 8.87 5.12
CA SER A 184 15.43 7.87 4.04
C SER A 184 15.17 6.42 4.51
N LEU A 185 15.02 6.20 5.82
CA LEU A 185 14.38 5.00 6.39
C LEU A 185 12.88 5.21 6.59
N PHE A 186 12.46 6.39 7.06
CA PHE A 186 11.04 6.73 7.26
C PHE A 186 10.21 6.58 5.97
N GLU A 187 10.73 7.06 4.83
CA GLU A 187 10.13 6.90 3.49
C GLU A 187 9.87 5.44 3.07
N ARG A 188 10.48 4.46 3.74
CA ARG A 188 10.45 3.03 3.38
C ARG A 188 9.55 2.17 4.27
N PHE A 189 8.97 2.72 5.34
CA PHE A 189 8.33 1.90 6.40
C PHE A 189 6.96 2.43 6.85
N TYR A 190 5.94 2.20 6.02
CA TYR A 190 4.53 2.57 6.30
C TYR A 190 3.79 1.65 7.31
N SER A 191 4.45 0.63 7.88
CA SER A 191 3.76 -0.42 8.68
C SER A 191 4.53 -0.93 9.91
N THR A 192 5.74 -0.44 10.18
CA THR A 192 6.61 -1.00 11.22
C THR A 192 6.20 -0.55 12.64
N PRO A 193 5.83 -1.45 13.56
CA PRO A 193 5.38 -1.07 14.90
C PRO A 193 6.54 -0.66 15.80
N ILE A 194 6.37 0.44 16.55
CA ILE A 194 7.30 0.82 17.62
C ILE A 194 7.05 -0.09 18.83
N ARG A 195 8.13 -0.62 19.41
CA ARG A 195 8.09 -1.62 20.48
C ARG A 195 8.86 -1.14 21.71
N ALA A 196 8.36 -1.45 22.91
CA ALA A 196 9.05 -1.17 24.17
C ALA A 196 9.30 -2.44 25.03
N TYR A 197 10.47 -2.49 25.69
CA TYR A 197 10.86 -3.53 26.64
C TYR A 197 11.25 -2.97 28.02
N ILE A 198 10.71 -3.58 29.07
CA ILE A 198 11.00 -3.26 30.48
C ILE A 198 12.00 -4.27 31.06
N ASN A 199 13.29 -4.15 30.73
CA ASN A 199 14.37 -4.83 31.45
C ASN A 199 15.70 -4.10 31.27
N ASN A 200 16.49 -4.00 32.35
CA ASN A 200 17.64 -3.09 32.41
C ASN A 200 19.01 -3.75 32.11
N GLU A 201 19.02 -4.96 31.56
CA GLU A 201 20.24 -5.71 31.24
C GLU A 201 20.13 -6.47 29.90
N VAL A 202 20.81 -5.96 28.87
CA VAL A 202 21.52 -6.80 27.89
C VAL A 202 22.87 -6.14 27.56
N GLN A 203 23.95 -6.91 27.70
CA GLN A 203 25.17 -6.69 26.91
C GLN A 203 25.13 -7.64 25.72
N HIS A 204 25.53 -7.19 24.53
CA HIS A 204 25.51 -7.95 23.27
C HIS A 204 26.14 -9.36 23.38
N GLN A 205 25.34 -10.40 23.70
CA GLN A 205 25.70 -11.81 23.51
C GLN A 205 24.49 -12.69 23.17
N ASN A 206 24.59 -13.32 22.00
CA ASN A 206 23.62 -14.20 21.34
C ASN A 206 22.94 -15.20 22.31
N SER A 207 21.71 -14.91 22.75
CA SER A 207 20.93 -15.80 23.63
C SER A 207 19.42 -15.60 23.47
N ASN A 208 18.80 -16.38 22.59
CA ASN A 208 17.40 -16.28 22.15
C ASN A 208 16.33 -16.70 23.21
N GLU A 209 16.59 -16.53 24.52
CA GLU A 209 15.74 -17.09 25.59
C GLU A 209 15.17 -16.06 26.59
N PHE A 210 15.43 -14.75 26.42
CA PHE A 210 14.95 -13.72 27.37
C PHE A 210 13.91 -12.71 26.84
N TYR A 211 13.78 -12.53 25.52
CA TYR A 211 12.87 -11.53 24.94
C TYR A 211 11.44 -12.04 24.66
N ASN A 212 11.24 -13.35 24.57
CA ASN A 212 9.95 -14.00 24.25
C ASN A 212 8.95 -14.00 25.44
N SER A 213 8.87 -12.90 26.19
CA SER A 213 7.87 -12.73 27.25
C SER A 213 6.80 -11.71 26.86
N HIS A 214 7.06 -10.41 26.99
CA HIS A 214 6.05 -9.37 26.71
C HIS A 214 6.67 -8.08 26.13
N PRO A 215 6.66 -7.87 24.80
CA PRO A 215 6.65 -6.53 24.23
C PRO A 215 5.26 -5.90 24.40
N PHE A 216 5.21 -4.57 24.46
CA PHE A 216 3.99 -3.81 24.18
C PHE A 216 4.26 -2.94 22.94
N ALA A 217 3.32 -2.95 21.98
CA ALA A 217 3.38 -2.11 20.79
C ALA A 217 2.81 -0.72 21.10
N MET A 218 3.39 0.32 20.52
CA MET A 218 3.14 1.72 20.88
C MET A 218 2.97 2.56 19.62
N SER A 219 1.73 2.61 19.12
CA SER A 219 1.35 3.18 17.83
C SER A 219 1.90 2.48 16.58
N VAL A 220 1.24 2.77 15.47
CA VAL A 220 1.73 2.72 14.09
C VAL A 220 1.76 4.18 13.63
N LEU A 221 2.67 4.55 12.73
CA LEU A 221 2.77 5.93 12.25
C LEU A 221 1.55 6.31 11.37
N PRO A 222 1.04 7.55 11.43
CA PRO A 222 -0.02 8.01 10.53
C PRO A 222 0.37 7.93 9.05
N LYS A 223 -0.65 7.85 8.18
CA LYS A 223 -0.51 7.96 6.72
C LYS A 223 -0.38 9.45 6.35
N HIS A 224 0.26 9.75 5.22
CA HIS A 224 0.51 11.13 4.76
C HIS A 224 -0.76 12.01 4.73
N THR A 225 -0.66 13.20 5.32
CA THR A 225 -1.29 14.41 4.81
C THR A 225 -0.22 15.25 4.11
N ASN A 226 -0.53 15.89 2.98
CA ASN A 226 0.48 16.46 2.07
C ASN A 226 1.09 17.81 2.51
N SER A 227 0.88 18.22 3.75
CA SER A 227 1.44 19.45 4.34
C SER A 227 1.76 19.24 5.83
N LEU A 228 3.02 18.90 6.12
CA LEU A 228 3.54 18.81 7.48
C LEU A 228 4.89 19.54 7.58
N GLU A 229 4.97 20.55 8.44
CA GLU A 229 6.26 21.00 8.96
C GLU A 229 6.83 19.89 9.85
N ILE A 230 8.02 19.38 9.50
CA ILE A 230 8.49 18.04 9.93
C ILE A 230 8.96 18.01 11.41
N ASP A 231 8.98 19.15 12.10
CA ASP A 231 9.72 19.31 13.37
C ASP A 231 9.01 18.77 14.64
N ASN A 232 7.68 18.64 14.68
CA ASN A 232 6.97 18.01 15.81
C ASN A 232 5.66 17.29 15.42
N VAL A 233 5.73 15.97 15.24
CA VAL A 233 4.54 15.11 15.30
C VAL A 233 4.25 14.73 16.76
N SER A 234 3.12 15.16 17.30
CA SER A 234 2.74 14.92 18.70
C SER A 234 1.27 14.58 18.90
N GLU A 235 0.85 13.39 18.44
CA GLU A 235 -0.44 12.81 18.86
C GLU A 235 -0.43 11.28 18.93
N VAL A 236 -1.37 10.68 19.67
CA VAL A 236 -1.30 9.27 20.11
C VAL A 236 -2.61 8.53 19.90
N HIS A 237 -2.69 7.73 18.82
CA HIS A 237 -3.80 6.80 18.64
C HIS A 237 -3.72 5.60 19.61
N LEU A 238 -4.84 5.33 20.29
CA LEU A 238 -4.98 4.17 21.18
C LEU A 238 -5.03 2.86 20.37
N SER A 239 -4.17 1.89 20.72
CA SER A 239 -4.14 0.59 20.04
C SER A 239 -5.47 -0.17 20.12
N ALA A 240 -5.77 -0.99 19.11
CA ALA A 240 -6.96 -1.83 19.05
C ALA A 240 -7.16 -2.75 20.28
N PHE A 241 -6.08 -3.12 20.98
CA PHE A 241 -6.15 -3.87 22.25
C PHE A 241 -6.86 -3.06 23.35
N THR A 242 -6.60 -1.76 23.43
CA THR A 242 -7.29 -0.85 24.37
C THR A 242 -8.73 -0.60 23.92
N HIS A 243 -8.95 -0.41 22.62
CA HIS A 243 -10.28 -0.19 22.04
C HIS A 243 -11.22 -1.39 22.29
N LEU A 244 -10.75 -2.63 22.10
CA LEU A 244 -11.53 -3.85 22.37
C LEU A 244 -11.84 -4.07 23.85
N ILE A 245 -10.98 -3.60 24.77
CA ILE A 245 -11.28 -3.59 26.21
C ILE A 245 -12.35 -2.54 26.53
N TYR A 246 -12.27 -1.35 25.91
CA TYR A 246 -13.24 -0.27 26.04
C TYR A 246 -14.63 -0.70 25.53
N GLU A 247 -14.73 -1.26 24.32
CA GLU A 247 -15.98 -1.80 23.77
C GLU A 247 -16.53 -2.96 24.61
N GLY A 248 -15.67 -3.92 24.99
CA GLY A 248 -16.06 -5.07 25.80
C GLY A 248 -16.61 -4.70 27.19
N LEU A 249 -16.13 -3.60 27.79
CA LEU A 249 -16.73 -3.01 28.98
C LEU A 249 -18.06 -2.31 28.63
N THR A 250 -18.05 -1.49 27.59
CA THR A 250 -19.16 -0.61 27.19
C THR A 250 -20.41 -1.40 26.82
N ASP A 251 -20.31 -2.43 26.00
CA ASP A 251 -21.46 -3.26 25.60
C ASP A 251 -21.95 -4.15 26.76
N TYR A 252 -21.07 -4.56 27.68
CA TYR A 252 -21.48 -5.23 28.92
C TYR A 252 -22.24 -4.27 29.87
N VAL A 253 -21.82 -3.02 29.99
CA VAL A 253 -22.50 -1.98 30.76
C VAL A 253 -23.87 -1.65 30.16
N LYS A 254 -23.91 -1.33 28.85
CA LYS A 254 -25.13 -1.03 28.07
C LYS A 254 -26.20 -2.14 28.22
N ARG A 255 -25.80 -3.40 28.35
CA ARG A 255 -26.72 -4.55 28.50
C ARG A 255 -27.13 -4.92 29.94
N THR A 256 -26.52 -4.33 30.98
CA THR A 256 -26.62 -4.89 32.35
C THR A 256 -27.09 -3.92 33.44
N ILE A 257 -27.15 -2.60 33.19
CA ILE A 257 -27.43 -1.60 34.24
C ILE A 257 -28.70 -0.79 33.93
N THR A 258 -29.77 -1.05 34.69
CA THR A 258 -30.96 -0.17 34.80
C THR A 258 -31.29 0.19 36.26
N ASP A 259 -30.39 -0.11 37.19
CA ASP A 259 -30.47 0.14 38.64
C ASP A 259 -29.04 0.16 39.19
N GLU A 260 -28.77 0.93 40.26
CA GLU A 260 -27.44 1.06 40.87
C GLU A 260 -26.86 -0.29 41.37
N ILE A 261 -25.60 -0.57 41.04
CA ILE A 261 -24.88 -1.78 41.48
C ILE A 261 -23.60 -1.39 42.20
N SER A 262 -23.46 -1.79 43.47
CA SER A 262 -22.26 -1.48 44.27
C SER A 262 -20.99 -2.18 43.73
N VAL A 263 -19.84 -1.52 43.90
CA VAL A 263 -18.50 -2.00 43.46
C VAL A 263 -18.21 -3.44 43.91
N THR A 264 -18.58 -3.83 45.14
CA THR A 264 -18.39 -5.20 45.65
C THR A 264 -19.22 -6.23 44.87
N THR A 265 -20.37 -5.83 44.34
CA THR A 265 -21.24 -6.66 43.50
C THR A 265 -20.67 -6.76 42.09
N LEU A 266 -20.15 -5.67 41.52
CA LEU A 266 -19.43 -5.64 40.24
C LEU A 266 -18.21 -6.59 40.25
N GLN A 267 -17.36 -6.48 41.27
CA GLN A 267 -16.20 -7.37 41.48
C GLN A 267 -16.63 -8.85 41.58
N SER A 268 -17.73 -9.15 42.28
CA SER A 268 -18.24 -10.52 42.39
C SER A 268 -18.82 -11.08 41.09
N LYS A 269 -19.33 -10.23 40.19
CA LYS A 269 -19.79 -10.62 38.85
C LYS A 269 -18.63 -10.86 37.90
N LEU A 270 -17.64 -9.97 37.83
CA LEU A 270 -16.42 -10.13 37.04
C LEU A 270 -15.74 -11.48 37.35
N GLN A 271 -15.53 -11.78 38.63
CA GLN A 271 -14.91 -13.02 39.07
C GLN A 271 -15.74 -14.29 38.77
N SER A 272 -17.01 -14.16 38.36
CA SER A 272 -17.83 -15.29 37.89
C SER A 272 -17.72 -15.57 36.39
N ASN A 273 -17.22 -14.62 35.60
CA ASN A 273 -17.04 -14.74 34.15
C ASN A 273 -15.63 -15.18 33.72
N TYR A 274 -14.65 -15.21 34.63
CA TYR A 274 -13.26 -15.59 34.31
C TYR A 274 -13.11 -16.97 33.65
N SER A 275 -14.00 -17.92 33.96
CA SER A 275 -14.02 -19.23 33.28
C SER A 275 -14.41 -19.14 31.81
N LEU A 276 -15.30 -18.21 31.45
CA LEU A 276 -15.78 -18.04 30.07
C LEU A 276 -14.74 -17.30 29.21
N LEU A 277 -14.08 -16.30 29.79
CA LEU A 277 -12.96 -15.59 29.16
C LEU A 277 -11.74 -16.50 28.97
N ALA A 278 -11.44 -17.35 29.96
CA ALA A 278 -10.42 -18.40 29.85
C ALA A 278 -10.73 -19.41 28.73
N GLU A 279 -12.00 -19.76 28.52
CA GLU A 279 -12.45 -20.68 27.47
C GLU A 279 -12.38 -20.02 26.07
N TYR A 280 -12.75 -18.73 25.96
CA TYR A 280 -12.70 -17.96 24.71
C TYR A 280 -11.26 -17.63 24.24
N TYR A 281 -10.36 -17.29 25.17
CA TYR A 281 -8.97 -16.90 24.87
C TYR A 281 -7.93 -18.00 25.13
N GLY A 282 -8.33 -19.23 25.45
CA GLY A 282 -7.44 -20.39 25.61
C GLY A 282 -6.47 -20.35 26.81
N VAL A 283 -6.58 -19.35 27.70
CA VAL A 283 -5.69 -19.14 28.86
C VAL A 283 -6.23 -19.75 30.15
N SER A 284 -5.38 -20.02 31.13
CA SER A 284 -5.83 -20.59 32.42
C SER A 284 -6.44 -19.53 33.35
N VAL A 285 -7.52 -19.91 34.06
CA VAL A 285 -8.22 -19.05 35.05
C VAL A 285 -7.29 -18.58 36.19
N GLU A 286 -6.18 -19.26 36.45
CA GLU A 286 -5.20 -18.84 37.46
C GLU A 286 -4.41 -17.58 37.04
N TYR A 287 -4.27 -17.30 35.73
CA TYR A 287 -3.65 -16.04 35.26
C TYR A 287 -4.57 -14.82 35.46
N LEU A 288 -5.88 -14.96 35.23
CA LEU A 288 -6.87 -13.89 35.38
C LEU A 288 -7.20 -13.54 36.85
N SER A 289 -6.63 -14.25 37.84
CA SER A 289 -6.95 -14.11 39.26
C SER A 289 -5.79 -13.63 40.14
N GLY A 290 -4.77 -13.01 39.53
CA GLY A 290 -3.62 -12.40 40.21
C GLY A 290 -3.99 -11.26 41.15
N ASN A 291 -3.46 -11.28 42.38
CA ASN A 291 -3.94 -10.49 43.51
C ASN A 291 -3.28 -9.08 43.59
N TYR A 292 -3.29 -8.32 42.49
CA TYR A 292 -2.52 -7.07 42.34
C TYR A 292 -2.99 -5.89 43.24
N LEU A 293 -4.27 -5.85 43.63
CA LEU A 293 -4.87 -4.71 44.35
C LEU A 293 -4.60 -4.67 45.88
N GLN A 294 -3.49 -5.21 46.38
CA GLN A 294 -3.29 -5.37 47.84
C GLN A 294 -1.95 -4.92 48.44
N ILE A 295 -1.07 -4.22 47.70
CA ILE A 295 0.18 -3.64 48.27
C ILE A 295 0.45 -2.22 47.77
N LEU A 296 -0.27 -1.23 48.30
CA LEU A 296 0.13 0.19 48.34
C LEU A 296 -0.21 0.81 49.70
N PRO A 297 0.55 1.82 50.18
CA PRO A 297 0.25 2.53 51.42
C PRO A 297 -0.96 3.48 51.29
N THR A 298 -1.55 3.87 52.42
CA THR A 298 -2.80 4.65 52.46
C THR A 298 -2.65 6.08 51.94
N VAL A 299 -3.27 6.36 50.79
CA VAL A 299 -3.69 7.70 50.36
C VAL A 299 -4.68 8.30 51.36
N SER A 300 -4.72 9.63 51.49
CA SER A 300 -5.60 10.33 52.44
C SER A 300 -7.07 10.25 52.01
N LYS A 301 -8.02 10.21 52.96
CA LYS A 301 -9.44 10.12 52.61
C LYS A 301 -10.00 11.39 51.90
N PRO A 302 -9.62 12.63 52.26
CA PRO A 302 -9.91 13.80 51.43
C PRO A 302 -9.40 13.65 50.00
N THR A 303 -8.15 13.23 49.81
CA THR A 303 -7.58 12.99 48.47
C THR A 303 -8.34 11.91 47.70
N GLN A 304 -8.80 10.85 48.37
CA GLN A 304 -9.67 9.84 47.74
C GLN A 304 -11.05 10.40 47.34
N THR A 305 -11.63 11.31 48.13
CA THR A 305 -12.91 11.95 47.77
C THR A 305 -12.71 12.94 46.61
N MET A 306 -11.66 13.75 46.64
CA MET A 306 -11.26 14.66 45.57
C MET A 306 -11.03 13.93 44.24
N LEU A 307 -10.24 12.85 44.24
CA LEU A 307 -10.00 12.03 43.05
C LEU A 307 -11.26 11.31 42.53
N ILE A 308 -12.17 10.91 43.43
CA ILE A 308 -13.46 10.35 43.03
C ILE A 308 -14.33 11.43 42.39
N SER A 309 -14.43 12.63 42.98
CA SER A 309 -15.24 13.72 42.42
C SER A 309 -14.68 14.27 41.10
N ARG A 310 -13.35 14.37 40.93
CA ARG A 310 -12.75 14.75 39.63
C ARG A 310 -13.00 13.66 38.57
N ALA A 311 -12.95 12.38 38.93
CA ALA A 311 -13.35 11.30 38.03
C ALA A 311 -14.87 11.26 37.74
N GLU A 312 -15.71 11.64 38.70
CA GLU A 312 -17.17 11.74 38.53
C GLU A 312 -17.58 12.95 37.66
N LYS A 313 -16.84 14.08 37.71
CA LYS A 313 -16.97 15.20 36.75
C LYS A 313 -16.54 14.76 35.34
N ILE A 314 -15.31 14.26 35.17
CA ILE A 314 -14.80 13.81 33.86
C ILE A 314 -15.71 12.74 33.21
N LEU A 315 -16.32 11.83 34.00
CA LEU A 315 -17.29 10.84 33.49
C LEU A 315 -18.68 11.41 33.17
N LEU A 316 -19.02 12.60 33.67
CA LEU A 316 -20.25 13.31 33.33
C LEU A 316 -20.04 14.16 32.08
N ASP A 317 -18.97 14.97 32.06
CA ASP A 317 -18.64 15.88 30.98
C ASP A 317 -18.39 15.09 29.68
N ALA A 318 -17.55 14.05 29.74
CA ALA A 318 -17.34 13.15 28.59
C ALA A 318 -18.59 12.35 28.18
N ALA A 319 -19.63 12.27 29.02
CA ALA A 319 -20.91 11.66 28.68
C ALA A 319 -21.94 12.68 28.14
N ILE A 320 -21.70 13.99 28.31
CA ILE A 320 -22.41 15.07 27.65
C ILE A 320 -21.80 15.26 26.25
N LEU A 321 -20.47 15.43 26.17
CA LEU A 321 -19.73 15.49 24.91
C LEU A 321 -20.03 14.28 23.99
N GLN A 322 -20.09 13.05 24.51
CA GLN A 322 -20.41 11.86 23.69
C GLN A 322 -21.93 11.63 23.44
N SER A 323 -22.79 12.64 23.66
CA SER A 323 -24.24 12.51 23.54
C SER A 323 -24.79 12.86 22.15
N ARG A 324 -25.09 11.84 21.35
CA ARG A 324 -25.65 11.96 19.98
C ARG A 324 -27.11 12.49 19.86
N GLU A 325 -27.66 13.07 20.92
CA GLU A 325 -28.96 13.77 20.92
C GLU A 325 -28.86 15.14 21.63
N LEU A 326 -27.63 15.66 21.79
CA LEU A 326 -27.35 16.98 22.33
C LEU A 326 -26.53 17.81 21.34
N ASP A 327 -26.88 19.08 21.36
CA ASP A 327 -26.45 20.25 20.62
C ASP A 327 -26.71 21.36 21.69
N LEU A 328 -25.68 22.12 22.07
CA LEU A 328 -25.62 22.82 23.37
C LEU A 328 -25.60 24.35 23.23
N ASP A 329 -24.86 24.86 22.25
CA ASP A 329 -24.76 26.26 21.87
C ASP A 329 -25.87 26.67 20.87
N LEU A 330 -26.34 25.71 20.05
CA LEU A 330 -27.37 25.78 19.02
C LEU A 330 -26.90 26.25 17.62
N ASP A 331 -25.65 25.93 17.21
CA ASP A 331 -25.21 26.10 15.81
C ASP A 331 -25.85 25.09 14.85
N GLY A 332 -26.08 23.85 15.31
CA GLY A 332 -26.66 22.73 14.57
C GLY A 332 -25.77 21.50 14.42
N ILE A 333 -24.50 21.57 14.84
CA ILE A 333 -23.61 20.44 15.06
C ILE A 333 -24.00 19.77 16.40
N LEU A 334 -23.72 18.47 16.54
CA LEU A 334 -24.00 17.72 17.77
C LEU A 334 -22.70 17.59 18.57
N ASN A 335 -22.71 17.79 19.89
CA ASN A 335 -21.55 17.88 20.80
C ASN A 335 -20.45 16.79 20.68
N TYR A 336 -20.72 15.69 19.97
CA TYR A 336 -19.80 14.56 19.74
C TYR A 336 -19.10 14.58 18.38
N GLN A 337 -19.44 15.57 17.53
CA GLN A 337 -18.87 15.89 16.22
C GLN A 337 -18.38 17.35 16.18
N ASP A 338 -18.42 18.01 17.32
CA ASP A 338 -18.21 19.43 17.54
C ASP A 338 -16.85 19.62 18.20
N GLU A 339 -16.09 20.62 17.76
CA GLU A 339 -14.77 20.92 18.30
C GLU A 339 -14.79 22.03 19.36
N ASP A 340 -15.89 22.77 19.52
CA ASP A 340 -16.14 23.83 20.51
C ASP A 340 -17.54 23.62 21.11
N ALA A 341 -17.68 22.63 21.99
CA ALA A 341 -18.97 22.01 22.29
C ALA A 341 -19.91 22.83 23.19
N ASP A 342 -19.57 24.10 23.48
CA ASP A 342 -20.52 25.05 24.05
C ASP A 342 -20.47 26.46 23.43
N GLY A 343 -19.58 26.72 22.47
CA GLY A 343 -19.59 27.93 21.63
C GLY A 343 -18.91 29.15 22.25
N ASP A 344 -17.85 28.95 23.05
CA ASP A 344 -17.06 30.04 23.65
C ASP A 344 -15.86 30.50 22.77
N PHE A 345 -15.62 29.80 21.65
CA PHE A 345 -14.50 29.93 20.71
C PHE A 345 -13.14 29.36 21.20
N ILE A 346 -13.10 28.62 22.32
CA ILE A 346 -11.95 27.84 22.76
C ILE A 346 -12.24 26.34 22.59
N ILE A 347 -11.62 25.71 21.59
CA ILE A 347 -11.82 24.29 21.28
C ILE A 347 -11.68 23.36 22.51
N ASN A 348 -12.51 22.31 22.54
CA ASN A 348 -12.70 21.31 23.61
C ASN A 348 -11.43 20.66 24.20
N VAL A 349 -10.29 20.80 23.52
CA VAL A 349 -8.97 20.26 23.90
C VAL A 349 -8.01 21.30 24.49
N ALA A 350 -8.30 22.58 24.28
CA ALA A 350 -7.60 23.72 24.87
C ALA A 350 -8.35 24.29 26.09
N ASP A 351 -9.68 24.10 26.13
CA ASP A 351 -10.55 24.52 27.21
C ASP A 351 -10.46 23.61 28.48
N ALA A 352 -10.60 24.23 29.65
CA ALA A 352 -10.72 23.60 30.96
C ALA A 352 -12.15 23.17 31.34
N PHE A 353 -13.22 23.72 30.73
CA PHE A 353 -14.62 23.48 31.12
C PHE A 353 -15.62 23.25 29.95
N PRO A 354 -15.43 22.24 29.05
CA PRO A 354 -16.06 22.22 27.70
C PRO A 354 -17.54 21.82 27.62
N ILE A 355 -18.36 22.38 28.51
CA ILE A 355 -19.82 22.29 28.64
C ILE A 355 -20.43 23.52 29.38
N ASP A 356 -19.69 24.63 29.54
CA ASP A 356 -20.14 25.88 30.19
C ASP A 356 -19.51 27.14 29.54
N ILE A 357 -20.10 27.59 28.42
CA ILE A 357 -19.93 28.82 27.60
C ILE A 357 -19.64 30.16 28.34
N ASN A 358 -19.60 30.15 29.67
CA ASN A 358 -19.26 31.29 30.51
C ASN A 358 -17.85 31.16 31.13
N GLU A 359 -17.15 30.04 30.90
CA GLU A 359 -15.86 29.72 31.47
C GLU A 359 -14.98 28.91 30.51
N SER A 360 -13.72 29.30 30.39
CA SER A 360 -12.70 28.46 29.74
C SER A 360 -11.34 28.41 30.45
N LYS A 361 -11.27 28.91 31.69
CA LYS A 361 -10.01 29.11 32.45
C LYS A 361 -10.07 28.57 33.87
N ASP A 362 -8.88 28.21 34.37
CA ASP A 362 -8.59 27.65 35.70
C ASP A 362 -7.20 28.18 36.09
N VAL A 363 -7.08 29.49 36.32
CA VAL A 363 -5.78 30.20 36.35
C VAL A 363 -4.80 29.62 37.39
N ASP A 364 -5.29 29.14 38.55
CA ASP A 364 -4.47 28.51 39.59
C ASP A 364 -4.42 26.97 39.54
N ASN A 365 -5.26 26.33 38.70
CA ASN A 365 -5.40 24.88 38.48
C ASN A 365 -6.04 24.08 39.64
N ASP A 366 -6.84 24.71 40.53
CA ASP A 366 -7.70 24.05 41.52
C ASP A 366 -8.77 23.15 40.87
N GLY A 367 -9.38 23.60 39.77
CA GLY A 367 -10.55 22.98 39.13
C GLY A 367 -11.88 23.66 39.47
N ILE A 368 -11.84 24.96 39.79
CA ILE A 368 -12.96 25.90 39.82
C ILE A 368 -12.64 26.95 38.75
N GLY A 369 -13.64 27.38 37.97
CA GLY A 369 -13.45 28.42 36.96
C GLY A 369 -13.29 29.81 37.57
N ASP A 370 -12.50 30.67 36.92
CA ASP A 370 -12.30 32.08 37.26
C ASP A 370 -13.66 32.81 37.50
N ASN A 371 -14.71 32.49 36.73
CA ASN A 371 -16.06 33.06 36.86
C ASN A 371 -16.81 32.69 38.15
N ALA A 372 -16.31 31.66 38.86
CA ALA A 372 -16.94 31.03 40.02
C ALA A 372 -16.06 31.09 41.29
N ASP A 373 -14.77 31.43 41.17
CA ASP A 373 -13.97 31.87 42.30
C ASP A 373 -14.15 33.38 42.57
N ASN A 374 -13.17 34.02 43.21
CA ASN A 374 -13.19 35.37 43.78
C ASN A 374 -11.81 35.76 44.37
N ASP A 375 -10.74 35.12 43.88
CA ASP A 375 -9.34 35.22 44.32
C ASP A 375 -8.47 34.54 43.22
N ASP A 376 -8.69 34.93 41.96
CA ASP A 376 -8.47 34.07 40.77
C ASP A 376 -6.99 33.70 40.49
N ASP A 377 -6.03 34.47 41.04
CA ASP A 377 -4.59 34.15 41.05
C ASP A 377 -4.06 33.62 42.41
N ASN A 378 -4.95 33.48 43.39
CA ASN A 378 -4.74 33.00 44.76
C ASN A 378 -3.70 33.82 45.58
N ASP A 379 -3.53 35.13 45.29
CA ASP A 379 -2.76 36.08 46.11
C ASP A 379 -3.32 36.22 47.54
N GLY A 380 -4.64 36.19 47.69
CA GLY A 380 -5.36 36.51 48.91
C GLY A 380 -5.97 37.92 48.95
N VAL A 381 -6.14 38.56 47.78
CA VAL A 381 -6.92 39.79 47.58
C VAL A 381 -8.03 39.47 46.58
N LEU A 382 -9.28 39.69 46.98
CA LEU A 382 -10.42 39.44 46.10
C LEU A 382 -10.42 40.44 44.95
N ASP A 383 -10.61 39.98 43.72
CA ASP A 383 -10.80 40.71 42.46
C ASP A 383 -11.66 41.98 42.60
N SER A 384 -12.77 41.89 43.35
CA SER A 384 -13.62 43.06 43.64
C SER A 384 -12.98 44.20 44.47
N GLU A 385 -11.78 44.01 45.01
CA GLU A 385 -10.95 45.01 45.69
C GLU A 385 -9.54 45.19 45.05
N ASP A 386 -9.26 44.55 43.89
CA ASP A 386 -8.03 44.71 43.09
C ASP A 386 -8.32 45.37 41.72
N ASP A 387 -7.28 45.83 41.00
CA ASP A 387 -7.40 46.34 39.63
C ASP A 387 -6.68 45.42 38.60
N TYR A 388 -6.07 44.31 39.03
CA TYR A 388 -5.28 43.37 38.21
C TYR A 388 -5.46 41.90 38.66
N PRO A 389 -6.68 41.35 38.70
CA PRO A 389 -7.02 40.08 39.37
C PRO A 389 -6.44 38.78 38.77
N PHE A 390 -5.60 38.88 37.74
CA PHE A 390 -4.94 37.73 37.09
C PHE A 390 -3.39 37.88 37.08
N ASP A 391 -2.84 38.85 37.84
CA ASP A 391 -1.41 39.04 38.07
C ASP A 391 -1.20 39.53 39.52
N PRO A 392 -0.62 38.70 40.42
CA PRO A 392 -0.65 38.94 41.87
C PRO A 392 0.25 40.11 42.34
N SER A 393 -0.09 41.40 42.02
CA SER A 393 0.82 42.55 42.26
C SER A 393 0.41 44.08 42.21
N ARG A 394 -0.75 44.60 41.73
CA ARG A 394 -0.87 46.04 41.22
C ARG A 394 -2.18 46.82 41.59
N TYR A 395 -2.29 48.18 41.44
CA TYR A 395 -3.59 48.96 41.62
C TYR A 395 -3.70 50.48 41.19
N SER A 396 -4.89 50.90 40.67
CA SER A 396 -5.67 52.19 40.66
C SER A 396 -5.21 53.56 40.03
N PHE A 397 -6.10 54.30 39.29
CA PHE A 397 -5.82 55.63 38.63
C PHE A 397 -6.97 56.69 38.44
N GLN A 398 -6.68 58.04 38.35
CA GLN A 398 -7.61 59.18 38.00
C GLN A 398 -7.05 60.67 38.00
N ASP A 399 -7.40 61.54 36.98
CA ASP A 399 -7.58 63.06 36.95
C ASP A 399 -6.37 64.09 36.93
N ALA A 400 -6.04 64.82 35.83
CA ALA A 400 -4.92 65.83 35.78
C ALA A 400 -5.08 67.24 35.08
N ASP A 401 -4.33 67.59 34.00
CA ASP A 401 -3.91 69.00 33.74
C ASP A 401 -4.74 69.89 32.80
N ASN A 402 -5.67 69.32 32.01
CA ASN A 402 -6.67 70.05 31.21
C ASN A 402 -6.12 70.72 29.93
N ASP A 403 -5.31 70.03 29.11
CA ASP A 403 -4.89 70.54 27.78
C ASP A 403 -5.99 70.42 26.69
N GLY A 404 -6.67 69.28 26.67
CA GLY A 404 -7.60 68.82 25.65
C GLY A 404 -7.92 67.33 25.81
N TRP A 405 -6.92 66.52 26.16
CA TRP A 405 -7.02 65.08 26.41
C TRP A 405 -7.50 64.75 27.84
N PRO A 406 -8.13 63.58 28.07
CA PRO A 406 -8.28 62.99 29.40
C PRO A 406 -6.94 62.59 30.03
N ARG A 407 -6.91 62.28 31.34
CA ARG A 407 -5.69 61.70 31.92
C ARG A 407 -5.51 60.26 31.39
N ASP A 408 -4.25 59.86 31.22
CA ASP A 408 -3.82 58.58 30.71
C ASP A 408 -4.28 58.40 29.24
N GLN A 409 -4.46 59.53 28.54
CA GLN A 409 -4.69 59.67 27.10
C GLN A 409 -3.65 60.56 26.41
N ASP A 410 -2.73 61.19 27.16
CA ASP A 410 -1.57 61.93 26.67
C ASP A 410 -0.28 61.47 27.39
N ILE A 411 0.88 61.67 26.76
CA ILE A 411 2.16 61.11 27.22
C ILE A 411 2.79 61.82 28.43
N ASP A 412 2.26 62.98 28.85
CA ASP A 412 2.79 63.83 29.93
C ASP A 412 1.67 64.71 30.55
N ASP A 413 0.70 64.12 31.26
CA ASP A 413 -0.51 64.77 31.82
C ASP A 413 -0.25 65.85 32.91
N GLU A 414 0.94 66.44 32.99
CA GLU A 414 1.22 67.71 33.69
C GLU A 414 1.69 68.84 32.73
N ASN A 415 1.63 68.62 31.40
CA ASN A 415 2.31 69.45 30.40
C ASN A 415 1.59 69.57 29.03
N ALA A 416 0.49 70.32 29.01
CA ALA A 416 -0.27 70.92 27.88
C ALA A 416 0.50 71.59 26.69
N LEU A 417 1.55 70.96 26.18
CA LEU A 417 2.36 71.28 24.98
C LEU A 417 2.86 70.01 24.27
N VAL A 418 2.51 68.84 24.78
CA VAL A 418 2.67 67.49 24.24
C VAL A 418 1.26 66.85 24.37
N PRO A 419 0.76 66.07 23.40
CA PRO A 419 1.38 65.66 22.14
C PRO A 419 1.54 66.82 21.15
N GLY A 420 0.70 67.86 21.26
CA GLY A 420 0.79 69.08 20.45
C GLY A 420 0.20 69.00 19.04
N VAL A 421 -0.57 67.93 18.77
CA VAL A 421 -1.56 67.86 17.68
C VAL A 421 -2.90 68.47 18.15
N ASP A 422 -3.76 68.86 17.21
CA ASP A 422 -5.17 69.15 17.53
C ASP A 422 -5.92 67.80 17.61
N PHE A 423 -6.75 67.60 18.63
CA PHE A 423 -7.67 66.46 18.72
C PHE A 423 -8.65 66.51 17.53
N ILE A 424 -8.55 65.52 16.65
CA ILE A 424 -9.47 65.26 15.53
C ILE A 424 -10.26 64.02 15.92
N ASP A 425 -11.56 64.10 15.66
CA ASP A 425 -12.65 63.25 16.13
C ASP A 425 -13.67 63.40 15.00
N THR A 426 -13.70 62.40 14.09
CA THR A 426 -14.32 62.54 12.75
C THR A 426 -15.79 62.13 12.76
N ASP A 427 -16.18 61.15 13.59
CA ASP A 427 -17.56 60.73 13.77
C ASP A 427 -18.32 61.54 14.86
N GLY A 428 -17.65 61.89 15.97
CA GLY A 428 -18.19 62.56 17.15
C GLY A 428 -18.25 61.75 18.45
N ASP A 429 -17.57 60.59 18.56
CA ASP A 429 -17.55 59.70 19.73
C ASP A 429 -16.85 60.32 20.96
N GLY A 430 -15.57 60.68 20.82
CA GLY A 430 -14.72 61.08 21.94
C GLY A 430 -13.31 60.45 22.02
N PHE A 431 -12.94 59.50 21.15
CA PHE A 431 -11.55 59.14 20.85
C PHE A 431 -10.96 60.02 19.72
N ALA A 432 -9.78 59.68 19.19
CA ALA A 432 -9.07 60.53 18.23
C ALA A 432 -8.33 59.75 17.14
N ASN A 433 -8.58 60.12 15.88
CA ASN A 433 -8.16 59.42 14.66
C ASN A 433 -6.65 59.03 14.61
N GLU A 434 -5.75 59.86 15.13
CA GLU A 434 -4.33 59.50 15.29
C GLU A 434 -3.66 60.36 16.38
N GLY A 435 -2.94 59.71 17.30
CA GLY A 435 -1.92 60.33 18.15
C GLY A 435 -2.29 60.51 19.62
N GLY A 436 -3.17 59.67 20.17
CA GLY A 436 -3.47 59.58 21.60
C GLY A 436 -2.50 58.68 22.37
N LEU A 437 -2.94 58.21 23.55
CA LEU A 437 -2.46 56.94 24.14
C LEU A 437 -3.41 55.77 23.86
N ILE A 438 -4.68 56.07 23.55
CA ILE A 438 -5.61 55.19 22.86
C ILE A 438 -6.08 56.02 21.66
N ASP A 439 -5.81 55.52 20.47
CA ASP A 439 -6.32 56.11 19.22
C ASP A 439 -7.79 55.68 19.01
N ASP A 440 -8.50 56.36 18.11
CA ASP A 440 -9.79 55.86 17.62
C ASP A 440 -9.60 54.52 16.87
N LEU A 441 -10.70 53.79 16.69
CA LEU A 441 -10.71 52.49 16.04
C LEU A 441 -11.82 52.33 14.99
N ASP A 442 -12.70 53.31 14.77
CA ASP A 442 -13.74 53.34 13.71
C ASP A 442 -13.95 54.81 13.28
N ASP A 443 -13.04 55.30 12.43
CA ASP A 443 -12.78 56.72 12.16
C ASP A 443 -13.97 57.47 11.55
N ASP A 444 -14.94 56.77 10.95
CA ASP A 444 -16.14 57.39 10.36
C ASP A 444 -17.51 56.79 10.77
N ASN A 445 -17.50 55.76 11.63
CA ASN A 445 -18.69 55.14 12.26
C ASN A 445 -19.67 54.54 11.24
N ASP A 446 -19.09 53.88 10.24
CA ASP A 446 -19.71 52.89 9.35
C ASP A 446 -20.01 51.58 10.11
N GLY A 447 -19.11 51.18 11.02
CA GLY A 447 -19.20 49.99 11.87
C GLY A 447 -18.13 48.92 11.64
N VAL A 448 -17.12 49.20 10.81
CA VAL A 448 -15.90 48.39 10.62
C VAL A 448 -14.72 49.13 11.25
N SER A 449 -13.72 48.41 11.79
CA SER A 449 -12.60 49.07 12.48
C SER A 449 -11.48 49.51 11.53
N ASP A 450 -10.74 50.59 11.84
CA ASP A 450 -9.67 51.19 11.00
C ASP A 450 -8.54 50.24 10.56
N ILE A 451 -8.42 49.09 11.23
CA ILE A 451 -7.43 48.05 10.94
C ILE A 451 -8.01 46.90 10.07
N GLU A 452 -9.33 46.84 9.96
CA GLU A 452 -10.11 45.92 9.12
C GLU A 452 -10.71 46.63 7.89
N ASP A 453 -10.89 47.96 7.96
CA ASP A 453 -11.40 48.83 6.91
C ASP A 453 -10.26 49.26 5.95
N SER A 454 -10.46 49.02 4.65
CA SER A 454 -9.51 49.40 3.59
C SER A 454 -9.60 50.88 3.18
N PHE A 455 -10.70 51.56 3.53
CA PHE A 455 -10.96 52.98 3.29
C PHE A 455 -11.56 53.73 4.51
N PRO A 456 -10.86 53.85 5.68
CA PRO A 456 -11.41 54.37 6.96
C PRO A 456 -11.91 55.83 7.02
N LEU A 457 -12.27 56.46 5.89
CA LEU A 457 -12.72 57.85 5.78
C LEU A 457 -13.80 58.06 4.68
N ASP A 458 -14.44 57.00 4.17
CA ASP A 458 -15.68 57.12 3.37
C ASP A 458 -16.78 56.11 3.76
N PRO A 459 -17.79 56.48 4.60
CA PRO A 459 -18.70 55.56 5.32
C PRO A 459 -19.79 54.92 4.43
N LYS A 460 -19.33 54.15 3.44
CA LYS A 460 -20.05 53.41 2.39
C LYS A 460 -19.18 52.35 1.72
N GLU A 461 -17.87 52.34 1.94
CA GLU A 461 -16.97 51.32 1.43
C GLU A 461 -15.88 51.05 2.45
N SER A 462 -15.63 49.77 2.71
CA SER A 462 -14.61 49.31 3.64
C SER A 462 -13.88 48.04 3.16
N GLN A 463 -14.26 47.50 1.98
CA GLN A 463 -13.69 46.28 1.40
C GLN A 463 -12.92 46.58 0.10
N ASP A 464 -11.79 45.88 -0.07
CA ASP A 464 -10.81 45.94 -1.17
C ASP A 464 -10.29 44.49 -1.35
N THR A 465 -11.11 43.59 -1.89
CA THR A 465 -10.89 42.13 -1.74
C THR A 465 -9.62 41.62 -2.45
N ASP A 466 -9.27 42.15 -3.63
CA ASP A 466 -8.01 41.82 -4.33
C ASP A 466 -6.78 42.65 -3.87
N LEU A 467 -7.02 43.74 -3.13
CA LEU A 467 -6.03 44.72 -2.65
C LEU A 467 -5.31 45.53 -3.77
N ASP A 468 -5.95 45.80 -4.93
CA ASP A 468 -5.52 46.78 -5.93
C ASP A 468 -5.50 48.22 -5.37
N GLY A 469 -6.45 48.53 -4.48
CA GLY A 469 -6.74 49.89 -4.00
C GLY A 469 -8.01 50.49 -4.61
N VAL A 470 -8.96 49.66 -5.06
CA VAL A 470 -10.27 50.05 -5.60
C VAL A 470 -11.34 49.21 -4.94
N GLY A 471 -12.06 49.79 -3.98
CA GLY A 471 -13.06 49.05 -3.24
C GLY A 471 -14.24 48.56 -4.07
N ASN A 472 -14.76 47.41 -3.65
CA ASN A 472 -15.65 46.50 -4.38
C ASN A 472 -16.90 47.17 -4.98
N ASN A 473 -17.43 48.27 -4.41
CA ASN A 473 -18.55 49.00 -5.05
C ASN A 473 -18.21 49.62 -6.42
N SER A 474 -16.93 49.64 -6.82
CA SER A 474 -16.41 50.36 -7.98
C SER A 474 -15.58 49.54 -8.97
N ASP A 475 -15.19 48.30 -8.66
CA ASP A 475 -14.49 47.44 -9.62
C ASP A 475 -15.44 46.49 -10.41
N LEU A 476 -14.87 45.47 -11.05
CA LEU A 476 -15.49 44.55 -12.03
C LEU A 476 -14.79 43.16 -12.06
N ASP A 477 -13.99 42.86 -11.04
CA ASP A 477 -13.07 41.72 -10.90
C ASP A 477 -12.69 41.68 -9.39
N ASP A 478 -13.69 41.74 -8.50
CA ASP A 478 -13.55 42.20 -7.09
C ASP A 478 -12.50 41.44 -6.24
N ASP A 479 -12.20 40.17 -6.55
CA ASP A 479 -11.17 39.34 -5.89
C ASP A 479 -9.89 39.11 -6.73
N GLY A 480 -9.88 39.52 -7.99
CA GLY A 480 -8.70 39.54 -8.86
C GLY A 480 -8.26 38.21 -9.46
N ASP A 481 -9.09 37.14 -9.44
CA ASP A 481 -8.78 35.85 -10.10
C ASP A 481 -8.64 35.98 -11.65
N LEU A 482 -9.21 37.03 -12.25
CA LEU A 482 -9.36 37.35 -13.69
C LEU A 482 -10.69 36.90 -14.36
N VAL A 483 -11.70 36.47 -13.59
CA VAL A 483 -13.09 36.22 -14.00
C VAL A 483 -14.00 37.35 -13.47
N PRO A 484 -14.52 38.24 -14.35
CA PRO A 484 -15.37 39.35 -13.92
C PRO A 484 -16.67 38.89 -13.28
N ASP A 485 -17.09 39.51 -12.16
CA ASP A 485 -18.28 39.26 -11.31
C ASP A 485 -19.67 39.19 -11.98
N THR A 486 -19.72 39.33 -13.30
CA THR A 486 -20.91 39.09 -14.14
C THR A 486 -20.90 37.74 -14.86
N LEU A 487 -19.83 36.96 -14.67
CA LEU A 487 -19.58 35.62 -15.18
C LEU A 487 -19.06 34.66 -14.10
N ASP A 488 -18.88 35.19 -12.88
CA ASP A 488 -18.48 34.44 -11.69
C ASP A 488 -19.69 34.23 -10.78
N ASP A 489 -19.75 33.08 -10.11
CA ASP A 489 -20.80 32.74 -9.15
C ASP A 489 -20.35 33.01 -7.69
N PHE A 490 -19.04 33.14 -7.42
CA PHE A 490 -18.42 33.45 -6.12
C PHE A 490 -17.45 34.68 -6.17
N PRO A 491 -17.91 35.87 -6.61
CA PRO A 491 -17.07 37.03 -6.94
C PRO A 491 -16.40 37.79 -5.76
N LEU A 492 -16.10 37.09 -4.66
CA LEU A 492 -15.37 37.62 -3.50
C LEU A 492 -14.36 36.57 -2.95
N ASP A 493 -14.07 35.52 -3.71
CA ASP A 493 -13.20 34.41 -3.33
C ASP A 493 -12.37 33.95 -4.54
N ALA A 494 -11.17 34.52 -4.70
CA ALA A 494 -10.25 34.20 -5.79
C ALA A 494 -9.69 32.75 -5.82
N SER A 495 -10.25 31.84 -5.01
CA SER A 495 -10.05 30.39 -5.15
C SER A 495 -11.20 29.67 -5.89
N GLU A 496 -12.39 30.28 -5.97
CA GLU A 496 -13.60 29.71 -6.56
C GLU A 496 -14.17 30.61 -7.67
N THR A 497 -14.80 29.99 -8.67
CA THR A 497 -15.43 30.68 -9.81
C THR A 497 -16.77 30.08 -10.27
N LYS A 498 -17.23 28.97 -9.66
CA LYS A 498 -18.39 28.19 -10.15
C LYS A 498 -19.23 27.58 -9.04
N ASP A 499 -20.52 27.46 -9.35
CA ASP A 499 -21.55 26.67 -8.66
C ASP A 499 -22.10 25.65 -9.69
N THR A 500 -21.63 24.40 -9.67
CA THR A 500 -21.96 23.41 -10.73
C THR A 500 -23.39 22.85 -10.64
N ASP A 501 -23.91 22.54 -9.45
CA ASP A 501 -25.27 22.02 -9.25
C ASP A 501 -26.35 23.13 -9.10
N ASN A 502 -25.96 24.34 -8.65
CA ASN A 502 -26.79 25.53 -8.36
C ASN A 502 -27.50 25.54 -6.97
N ASP A 503 -26.90 24.91 -5.95
CA ASP A 503 -27.24 24.98 -4.51
C ASP A 503 -26.81 26.31 -3.86
N GLY A 504 -25.59 26.79 -4.17
CA GLY A 504 -24.97 27.97 -3.57
C GLY A 504 -23.69 27.72 -2.75
N ILE A 505 -23.17 26.49 -2.76
CA ILE A 505 -21.77 26.17 -2.44
C ILE A 505 -20.99 26.06 -3.78
N GLY A 506 -19.67 26.27 -3.78
CA GLY A 506 -18.84 26.25 -4.99
C GLY A 506 -17.91 25.05 -5.08
N ASP A 507 -17.50 24.68 -6.29
CA ASP A 507 -16.83 23.41 -6.64
C ASP A 507 -15.57 23.03 -5.80
N ASN A 508 -14.89 23.97 -5.13
CA ASN A 508 -13.74 23.69 -4.25
C ASN A 508 -14.14 23.50 -2.76
N ALA A 509 -15.38 23.85 -2.40
CA ALA A 509 -15.90 23.89 -1.03
C ALA A 509 -17.14 23.01 -0.82
N ASP A 510 -17.82 22.62 -1.90
CA ASP A 510 -18.77 21.51 -1.87
C ASP A 510 -18.01 20.18 -1.71
N LEU A 511 -18.77 19.12 -1.53
CA LEU A 511 -18.29 17.75 -1.50
C LEU A 511 -19.15 16.83 -2.40
N ASP A 512 -20.09 17.34 -3.21
CA ASP A 512 -21.03 16.61 -4.09
C ASP A 512 -21.30 17.46 -5.36
N ASP A 513 -20.25 17.75 -6.16
CA ASP A 513 -20.18 18.78 -7.23
C ASP A 513 -21.37 18.86 -8.21
N ASP A 514 -22.07 17.74 -8.48
CA ASP A 514 -23.22 17.68 -9.39
C ASP A 514 -24.56 17.29 -8.74
N GLY A 515 -24.60 17.20 -7.41
CA GLY A 515 -25.82 17.03 -6.61
C GLY A 515 -26.48 15.65 -6.72
N ASP A 516 -25.68 14.61 -7.02
CA ASP A 516 -26.11 13.22 -7.17
C ASP A 516 -26.40 12.54 -5.81
N GLY A 517 -25.60 12.87 -4.79
CA GLY A 517 -25.63 12.21 -3.47
C GLY A 517 -24.41 11.33 -3.17
N ILE A 518 -23.35 11.44 -3.96
CA ILE A 518 -22.04 10.77 -3.79
C ILE A 518 -20.99 11.85 -3.63
N LEU A 519 -20.01 11.64 -2.73
CA LEU A 519 -19.02 12.68 -2.48
C LEU A 519 -17.84 12.65 -3.44
N ASP A 520 -17.30 13.81 -3.84
CA ASP A 520 -16.22 13.93 -4.85
C ASP A 520 -14.95 13.17 -4.47
N ILE A 521 -14.70 13.01 -3.16
CA ILE A 521 -13.61 12.19 -2.62
C ILE A 521 -13.74 10.68 -2.94
N TYR A 522 -14.87 10.26 -3.50
CA TYR A 522 -15.16 8.93 -4.04
C TYR A 522 -15.32 8.93 -5.56
N GLU A 523 -15.27 10.10 -6.20
CA GLU A 523 -15.34 10.29 -7.65
C GLU A 523 -13.92 10.32 -8.28
N THR A 524 -13.85 10.21 -9.62
CA THR A 524 -12.62 10.43 -10.39
C THR A 524 -12.68 11.69 -11.28
N GLY A 525 -13.77 12.45 -11.18
CA GLY A 525 -13.99 13.73 -11.85
C GLY A 525 -15.48 13.94 -12.18
N PRO A 526 -16.01 15.16 -12.05
CA PRO A 526 -17.45 15.39 -12.02
C PRO A 526 -18.16 14.97 -13.32
N GLY A 527 -19.26 14.23 -13.17
CA GLY A 527 -20.20 13.93 -14.25
C GLY A 527 -19.83 12.73 -15.15
N GLN A 528 -19.20 11.68 -14.61
CA GLN A 528 -19.12 10.35 -15.25
C GLN A 528 -19.78 9.27 -14.35
N PRO A 529 -20.34 8.17 -14.89
CA PRO A 529 -20.89 7.10 -14.07
C PRO A 529 -19.76 6.30 -13.38
N THR A 530 -19.32 6.73 -12.20
CA THR A 530 -18.11 6.23 -11.51
C THR A 530 -18.22 4.79 -11.01
N GLU A 531 -19.41 4.31 -10.66
CA GLU A 531 -19.60 2.96 -10.13
C GLU A 531 -19.69 1.86 -11.21
N LEU A 532 -18.62 1.06 -11.37
CA LEU A 532 -18.63 -0.19 -12.14
C LEU A 532 -19.77 -1.14 -11.71
N LYS A 533 -20.71 -1.49 -12.60
CA LYS A 533 -21.84 -2.40 -12.31
C LYS A 533 -21.87 -3.65 -13.19
N PHE A 534 -22.22 -4.79 -12.59
CA PHE A 534 -22.55 -6.03 -13.30
C PHE A 534 -24.01 -6.45 -13.11
N ALA A 535 -24.61 -7.09 -14.13
CA ALA A 535 -25.92 -7.71 -14.04
C ALA A 535 -25.89 -9.21 -14.40
N ASN A 536 -26.59 -10.03 -13.59
CA ASN A 536 -26.73 -11.46 -13.83
C ASN A 536 -27.70 -11.73 -15.01
N GLU A 537 -27.14 -11.87 -16.20
CA GLU A 537 -27.89 -11.92 -17.46
C GLU A 537 -27.96 -13.34 -18.06
N THR A 538 -27.46 -14.34 -17.32
CA THR A 538 -27.57 -15.79 -17.55
C THR A 538 -28.89 -16.27 -18.16
N ALA A 539 -30.02 -15.66 -17.76
CA ALA A 539 -31.35 -16.04 -18.24
C ALA A 539 -31.63 -15.70 -19.72
N LYS A 540 -30.83 -14.80 -20.33
CA LYS A 540 -30.90 -14.43 -21.75
C LYS A 540 -30.02 -15.31 -22.63
N THR A 541 -28.84 -15.70 -22.13
CA THR A 541 -27.79 -16.33 -22.94
C THR A 541 -28.12 -17.75 -23.41
N GLY A 542 -28.98 -18.47 -22.67
CA GLY A 542 -29.28 -19.87 -22.98
C GLY A 542 -28.22 -20.88 -22.49
N LEU A 543 -27.13 -20.39 -21.88
CA LEU A 543 -26.17 -21.22 -21.15
C LEU A 543 -26.90 -21.94 -20.00
N HIS A 544 -26.99 -23.27 -20.07
CA HIS A 544 -27.69 -24.07 -19.07
C HIS A 544 -27.00 -25.40 -18.80
N HIS A 545 -26.39 -25.51 -17.62
CA HIS A 545 -25.98 -26.77 -17.00
C HIS A 545 -26.65 -26.90 -15.62
N SER A 546 -26.84 -28.10 -15.12
CA SER A 546 -27.40 -28.33 -13.78
C SER A 546 -26.89 -29.64 -13.24
N TRP A 547 -26.18 -29.61 -12.11
CA TRP A 547 -25.54 -30.79 -11.50
C TRP A 547 -26.56 -31.86 -11.09
N ASP A 548 -26.48 -33.06 -11.69
CA ASP A 548 -27.35 -34.21 -11.37
C ASP A 548 -26.63 -35.29 -10.56
N VAL A 549 -26.68 -35.11 -9.24
CA VAL A 549 -26.11 -36.04 -8.27
C VAL A 549 -27.07 -37.21 -7.93
N GLU A 550 -28.18 -37.43 -8.67
CA GLU A 550 -28.97 -38.67 -8.53
C GLU A 550 -28.20 -39.91 -9.06
N LEU A 551 -27.37 -39.74 -10.10
CA LEU A 551 -26.52 -40.81 -10.66
C LEU A 551 -25.53 -41.38 -9.62
N LEU A 552 -25.06 -40.53 -8.70
CA LEU A 552 -24.09 -40.84 -7.65
C LEU A 552 -24.72 -41.48 -6.40
N LYS A 553 -26.03 -41.80 -6.41
CA LYS A 553 -26.77 -42.43 -5.28
C LYS A 553 -26.77 -43.97 -5.31
N SER A 554 -26.01 -44.59 -6.22
CA SER A 554 -25.70 -46.01 -6.13
C SER A 554 -24.84 -46.32 -4.89
N ASN A 555 -24.77 -47.58 -4.47
CA ASN A 555 -23.87 -47.97 -3.35
C ASN A 555 -22.46 -48.31 -3.85
N ASP A 556 -22.15 -47.90 -5.08
CA ASP A 556 -20.94 -48.29 -5.82
C ASP A 556 -19.89 -47.16 -5.87
N VAL A 557 -20.25 -45.95 -5.42
CA VAL A 557 -19.36 -44.78 -5.27
C VAL A 557 -18.69 -44.80 -3.88
N THR A 558 -17.36 -44.77 -3.86
CA THR A 558 -16.54 -44.77 -2.63
C THR A 558 -16.59 -43.43 -1.87
N HIS A 559 -15.94 -43.34 -0.71
CA HIS A 559 -15.78 -42.07 0.02
C HIS A 559 -14.97 -41.07 -0.81
N TYR A 560 -13.75 -41.47 -1.18
CA TYR A 560 -12.80 -40.70 -1.99
C TYR A 560 -13.41 -40.08 -3.25
N GLN A 561 -14.25 -40.84 -3.99
CA GLN A 561 -14.96 -40.34 -5.18
C GLN A 561 -16.04 -39.28 -4.90
N LYS A 562 -16.24 -38.85 -3.65
CA LYS A 562 -17.11 -37.72 -3.27
C LYS A 562 -16.30 -36.49 -2.93
N ASP A 563 -15.16 -36.70 -2.29
CA ASP A 563 -14.21 -35.64 -1.94
C ASP A 563 -13.59 -35.06 -3.23
N LEU A 564 -13.43 -35.89 -4.27
CA LEU A 564 -13.13 -35.45 -5.64
C LEU A 564 -14.19 -34.55 -6.30
N LEU A 565 -15.49 -34.72 -5.99
CA LEU A 565 -16.56 -33.95 -6.65
C LEU A 565 -16.49 -32.47 -6.29
N THR A 566 -15.90 -32.11 -5.15
CA THR A 566 -15.78 -30.72 -4.69
C THR A 566 -14.62 -29.94 -5.35
N ALA A 567 -13.91 -30.55 -6.30
CA ALA A 567 -12.80 -29.95 -7.06
C ALA A 567 -12.88 -30.22 -8.58
N ALA A 568 -14.05 -30.60 -9.11
CA ALA A 568 -14.24 -31.01 -10.49
C ALA A 568 -15.20 -30.10 -11.27
N GLY A 569 -14.92 -29.90 -12.56
CA GLY A 569 -15.78 -29.21 -13.52
C GLY A 569 -15.19 -27.91 -14.08
N ALA A 570 -14.70 -27.96 -15.32
CA ALA A 570 -14.16 -26.84 -16.08
C ALA A 570 -15.20 -26.02 -16.85
N ILE A 571 -14.92 -24.72 -16.99
CA ILE A 571 -15.43 -23.86 -18.05
C ILE A 571 -14.21 -23.29 -18.81
N VAL A 572 -14.19 -23.37 -20.14
CA VAL A 572 -13.06 -22.87 -20.96
C VAL A 572 -13.57 -22.20 -22.22
N SER A 573 -12.87 -21.16 -22.70
CA SER A 573 -13.22 -20.45 -23.93
C SER A 573 -12.18 -20.54 -25.03
N GLY A 574 -12.67 -20.48 -26.26
CA GLY A 574 -11.90 -20.43 -27.50
C GLY A 574 -12.83 -20.42 -28.71
N ASP A 575 -12.42 -19.76 -29.79
CA ASP A 575 -13.08 -19.81 -31.10
C ASP A 575 -12.68 -21.13 -31.77
N TYR A 576 -13.54 -22.15 -31.68
CA TYR A 576 -13.19 -23.51 -32.14
C TYR A 576 -13.63 -23.79 -33.58
N ASP A 577 -14.47 -22.95 -34.19
CA ASP A 577 -14.87 -23.08 -35.60
C ASP A 577 -14.44 -21.91 -36.52
N ASN A 578 -13.60 -21.01 -35.99
CA ASN A 578 -12.92 -19.91 -36.69
C ASN A 578 -13.92 -18.92 -37.32
N ASP A 579 -15.00 -18.58 -36.58
CA ASP A 579 -16.04 -17.64 -37.02
C ASP A 579 -15.90 -16.23 -36.43
N GLY A 580 -15.12 -16.08 -35.36
CA GLY A 580 -14.77 -14.82 -34.70
C GLY A 580 -15.40 -14.59 -33.33
N ASP A 581 -16.41 -15.37 -32.94
CA ASP A 581 -16.98 -15.34 -31.59
C ASP A 581 -16.30 -16.37 -30.66
N PHE A 582 -16.07 -16.05 -29.38
CA PHE A 582 -15.57 -17.05 -28.43
C PHE A 582 -16.67 -17.99 -27.93
N ASP A 583 -16.47 -19.29 -28.15
CA ASP A 583 -17.32 -20.37 -27.68
C ASP A 583 -16.92 -20.85 -26.27
N ILE A 584 -17.79 -21.63 -25.62
CA ILE A 584 -17.57 -22.12 -24.25
C ILE A 584 -17.72 -23.65 -24.17
N PHE A 585 -16.65 -24.36 -23.82
CA PHE A 585 -16.74 -25.78 -23.43
C PHE A 585 -16.93 -25.92 -21.90
N VAL A 586 -17.73 -26.90 -21.48
CA VAL A 586 -17.98 -27.22 -20.06
C VAL A 586 -17.79 -28.71 -19.80
N ALA A 587 -16.75 -29.03 -19.02
CA ALA A 587 -16.63 -30.29 -18.31
C ALA A 587 -17.51 -30.21 -17.06
N THR A 588 -18.49 -31.09 -16.91
CA THR A 588 -19.61 -30.84 -15.99
C THR A 588 -19.33 -31.09 -14.50
N GLY A 589 -18.17 -31.68 -14.16
CA GLY A 589 -17.77 -32.04 -12.79
C GLY A 589 -18.59 -33.15 -12.11
N ASP A 590 -19.68 -33.58 -12.74
CA ASP A 590 -20.56 -34.67 -12.33
C ASP A 590 -20.47 -35.86 -13.31
N LEU A 591 -21.52 -36.70 -13.38
CA LEU A 591 -21.62 -37.81 -14.33
C LEU A 591 -22.56 -37.51 -15.52
N SER A 592 -23.00 -36.26 -15.68
CA SER A 592 -23.84 -35.86 -16.82
C SER A 592 -23.01 -35.71 -18.10
N ALA A 593 -23.65 -35.36 -19.21
CA ALA A 593 -22.97 -35.14 -20.48
C ALA A 593 -22.25 -33.78 -20.52
N SER A 594 -21.00 -33.72 -21.00
CA SER A 594 -20.28 -32.47 -21.31
C SER A 594 -21.06 -31.53 -22.25
N LYS A 595 -20.70 -30.25 -22.27
CA LYS A 595 -21.30 -29.22 -23.14
C LYS A 595 -20.24 -28.54 -23.99
N LEU A 596 -20.61 -28.15 -25.19
CA LEU A 596 -19.89 -27.19 -26.03
C LEU A 596 -20.96 -26.22 -26.49
N PHE A 597 -20.90 -24.99 -26.00
CA PHE A 597 -21.85 -23.93 -26.25
C PHE A 597 -21.28 -23.03 -27.34
N GLN A 598 -21.79 -23.20 -28.56
CA GLN A 598 -21.45 -22.33 -29.68
C GLN A 598 -22.09 -20.96 -29.43
N ASN A 599 -21.34 -19.87 -29.51
CA ASN A 599 -21.86 -18.50 -29.52
C ASN A 599 -22.58 -18.21 -30.85
N GLN A 600 -23.33 -17.11 -30.96
CA GLN A 600 -24.16 -16.79 -32.14
C GLN A 600 -24.13 -15.28 -32.47
N GLY A 601 -23.02 -14.59 -32.17
CA GLY A 601 -22.80 -13.16 -32.45
C GLY A 601 -23.70 -12.20 -31.68
N ASN A 602 -24.14 -12.58 -30.48
CA ASN A 602 -25.09 -11.81 -29.66
C ASN A 602 -25.23 -12.29 -28.19
N ASN A 603 -24.22 -12.98 -27.64
CA ASN A 603 -24.21 -13.61 -26.32
C ASN A 603 -25.37 -14.60 -26.10
N THR A 604 -25.93 -15.17 -27.17
CA THR A 604 -26.84 -16.33 -27.07
C THR A 604 -26.16 -17.58 -27.61
N TYR A 605 -26.26 -18.67 -26.84
CA TYR A 605 -25.44 -19.86 -27.05
C TYR A 605 -26.29 -21.10 -27.32
N ILE A 606 -25.77 -22.03 -28.14
CA ILE A 606 -26.41 -23.32 -28.44
C ILE A 606 -25.48 -24.49 -28.11
N ASN A 607 -25.97 -25.47 -27.34
CA ASN A 607 -25.18 -26.67 -27.03
C ASN A 607 -25.05 -27.58 -28.26
N VAL A 608 -23.86 -27.61 -28.86
CA VAL A 608 -23.49 -28.39 -30.05
C VAL A 608 -22.63 -29.62 -29.75
N ALA A 609 -22.28 -29.92 -28.49
CA ALA A 609 -21.35 -31.02 -28.11
C ALA A 609 -21.59 -32.35 -28.86
N LYS A 610 -22.86 -32.73 -29.02
CA LYS A 610 -23.28 -33.97 -29.70
C LYS A 610 -23.12 -33.95 -31.22
N ALA A 611 -23.16 -32.76 -31.82
CA ALA A 611 -22.94 -32.54 -33.24
C ALA A 611 -21.43 -32.42 -33.55
N ALA A 612 -20.70 -31.66 -32.71
CA ALA A 612 -19.25 -31.51 -32.79
C ALA A 612 -18.49 -32.82 -32.44
N GLY A 613 -19.04 -33.67 -31.58
CA GLY A 613 -18.49 -35.00 -31.26
C GLY A 613 -17.86 -35.14 -29.86
N VAL A 614 -17.83 -34.06 -29.08
CA VAL A 614 -17.18 -33.95 -27.76
C VAL A 614 -18.12 -34.26 -26.57
N GLU A 615 -19.34 -34.76 -26.83
CA GLU A 615 -20.30 -35.17 -25.80
C GLU A 615 -19.85 -36.48 -25.10
N LEU A 616 -19.32 -36.33 -23.89
CA LEU A 616 -18.91 -37.42 -22.99
C LEU A 616 -19.88 -37.48 -21.79
N GLU A 617 -20.48 -38.64 -21.54
CA GLU A 617 -21.47 -38.88 -20.46
C GLU A 617 -21.01 -40.03 -19.56
N GLY A 618 -21.11 -39.84 -18.24
CA GLY A 618 -20.83 -40.89 -17.24
C GLY A 618 -19.38 -41.00 -16.76
N GLU A 619 -18.50 -40.10 -17.18
CA GLU A 619 -17.10 -39.98 -16.73
C GLU A 619 -16.93 -38.73 -15.85
N LEU A 620 -16.08 -38.79 -14.82
CA LEU A 620 -15.84 -37.64 -13.92
C LEU A 620 -14.79 -36.69 -14.55
N LEU A 621 -15.27 -35.78 -15.39
CA LEU A 621 -14.42 -34.79 -16.08
C LEU A 621 -14.01 -33.67 -15.10
N SER A 622 -12.76 -33.21 -15.20
CA SER A 622 -12.19 -32.17 -14.35
C SER A 622 -11.83 -30.94 -15.19
N GLY A 623 -10.55 -30.59 -15.30
CA GLY A 623 -10.03 -29.52 -16.16
C GLY A 623 -10.19 -29.82 -17.65
N ALA A 624 -10.16 -28.76 -18.44
CA ALA A 624 -10.09 -28.81 -19.89
C ALA A 624 -9.16 -27.70 -20.40
N SER A 625 -8.74 -27.79 -21.66
CA SER A 625 -8.14 -26.64 -22.36
C SER A 625 -8.37 -26.72 -23.87
N PHE A 626 -8.56 -25.57 -24.51
CA PHE A 626 -8.41 -25.42 -25.96
C PHE A 626 -6.97 -25.04 -26.29
N ALA A 627 -6.36 -25.66 -27.31
CA ALA A 627 -5.02 -25.34 -27.80
C ALA A 627 -4.82 -25.86 -29.23
N ASP A 628 -4.01 -25.19 -30.05
CA ASP A 628 -3.58 -25.71 -31.36
C ASP A 628 -2.41 -26.70 -31.15
N THR A 629 -2.70 -28.01 -31.08
CA THR A 629 -1.73 -29.02 -30.60
C THR A 629 -1.05 -29.88 -31.67
N ASP A 630 -1.40 -29.72 -32.95
CA ASP A 630 -0.53 -30.12 -34.08
C ASP A 630 -0.10 -29.01 -35.05
N GLY A 631 -0.53 -27.78 -34.81
CA GLY A 631 -0.06 -26.58 -35.50
C GLY A 631 -0.71 -26.32 -36.84
N ASP A 632 -1.94 -26.81 -37.04
CA ASP A 632 -2.70 -26.61 -38.29
C ASP A 632 -3.56 -25.32 -38.29
N GLY A 633 -3.92 -24.82 -37.10
CA GLY A 633 -4.56 -23.52 -36.88
C GLY A 633 -5.99 -23.58 -36.33
N ASP A 634 -6.59 -24.78 -36.25
CA ASP A 634 -7.86 -25.01 -35.57
C ASP A 634 -7.62 -25.45 -34.10
N LEU A 635 -8.43 -24.97 -33.14
CA LEU A 635 -8.22 -25.31 -31.72
C LEU A 635 -8.67 -26.74 -31.39
N ASP A 636 -7.72 -27.60 -31.01
CA ASP A 636 -7.99 -28.91 -30.41
C ASP A 636 -8.54 -28.77 -28.98
N LEU A 637 -9.19 -29.82 -28.47
CA LEU A 637 -9.75 -29.84 -27.12
C LEU A 637 -9.13 -30.97 -26.26
N PHE A 638 -8.42 -30.58 -25.20
CA PHE A 638 -7.99 -31.47 -24.12
C PHE A 638 -9.01 -31.51 -22.98
N ILE A 639 -9.24 -32.69 -22.39
CA ILE A 639 -10.11 -32.87 -21.23
C ILE A 639 -9.46 -33.84 -20.24
N GLY A 640 -9.21 -33.36 -19.02
CA GLY A 640 -8.71 -34.16 -17.90
C GLY A 640 -9.81 -34.97 -17.20
N SER A 641 -9.41 -36.01 -16.47
CA SER A 641 -10.32 -36.73 -15.57
C SER A 641 -9.67 -37.21 -14.27
N LEU A 642 -10.44 -37.08 -13.19
CA LEU A 642 -10.08 -37.54 -11.85
C LEU A 642 -10.29 -39.06 -11.66
N HIS A 643 -11.01 -39.73 -12.58
CA HIS A 643 -11.39 -41.14 -12.44
C HIS A 643 -11.48 -41.95 -13.76
N ALA A 644 -11.45 -41.28 -14.92
CA ALA A 644 -11.31 -41.88 -16.23
C ALA A 644 -9.88 -41.66 -16.77
N LYS A 645 -9.68 -41.91 -18.06
CA LYS A 645 -8.49 -41.44 -18.78
C LYS A 645 -8.70 -40.00 -19.26
N ASN A 646 -7.61 -39.31 -19.57
CA ASN A 646 -7.67 -38.02 -20.26
C ASN A 646 -8.05 -38.21 -21.74
N TYR A 647 -8.59 -37.16 -22.35
CA TYR A 647 -9.01 -37.11 -23.75
C TYR A 647 -8.30 -35.97 -24.47
N LEU A 648 -7.88 -36.23 -25.71
CA LEU A 648 -7.51 -35.22 -26.69
C LEU A 648 -8.37 -35.45 -27.93
N PHE A 649 -8.93 -34.35 -28.44
CA PHE A 649 -9.84 -34.30 -29.58
C PHE A 649 -9.24 -33.42 -30.67
N GLU A 650 -8.86 -34.05 -31.79
CA GLU A 650 -8.39 -33.43 -33.03
C GLU A 650 -9.54 -32.62 -33.63
N ASN A 651 -9.40 -31.31 -33.77
CA ASN A 651 -10.32 -30.49 -34.58
C ASN A 651 -10.12 -30.81 -36.07
N GLN A 652 -11.07 -30.48 -36.95
CA GLN A 652 -11.05 -30.88 -38.37
C GLN A 652 -11.34 -29.70 -39.33
N GLY A 653 -11.37 -28.47 -38.84
CA GLY A 653 -11.68 -27.27 -39.63
C GLY A 653 -13.09 -27.25 -40.24
N ASP A 654 -14.02 -28.04 -39.67
CA ASP A 654 -15.44 -28.06 -40.07
C ASP A 654 -16.42 -28.01 -38.89
N GLY A 655 -15.94 -27.60 -37.70
CA GLY A 655 -16.72 -27.55 -36.45
C GLY A 655 -16.98 -28.94 -35.86
N THR A 656 -16.20 -29.96 -36.24
CA THR A 656 -16.30 -31.31 -35.67
C THR A 656 -14.93 -31.87 -35.28
N PHE A 657 -14.94 -32.72 -34.24
CA PHE A 657 -13.75 -33.26 -33.61
C PHE A 657 -13.66 -34.78 -33.77
N VAL A 658 -12.42 -35.29 -33.83
CA VAL A 658 -12.09 -36.72 -33.89
C VAL A 658 -11.22 -37.10 -32.69
N GLY A 659 -11.68 -38.05 -31.87
CA GLY A 659 -11.02 -38.37 -30.61
C GLY A 659 -9.98 -39.49 -30.67
N GLN A 660 -8.99 -39.38 -29.76
CA GLN A 660 -8.02 -40.42 -29.36
C GLN A 660 -6.84 -40.66 -30.31
N ILE A 661 -5.96 -39.67 -30.36
CA ILE A 661 -4.53 -39.82 -30.70
C ILE A 661 -3.81 -40.47 -29.48
N GLN A 662 -2.48 -40.64 -29.52
CA GLN A 662 -1.72 -41.49 -28.59
C GLN A 662 -1.94 -41.12 -27.11
N GLU A 663 -2.44 -42.09 -26.32
CA GLU A 663 -2.98 -41.81 -24.97
C GLU A 663 -1.96 -41.19 -24.00
N VAL A 664 -2.31 -40.03 -23.44
CA VAL A 664 -1.71 -39.47 -22.23
C VAL A 664 -2.25 -40.29 -21.04
N THR A 665 -1.55 -41.38 -20.69
CA THR A 665 -2.08 -42.46 -19.81
C THR A 665 -2.07 -42.19 -18.31
N THR A 666 -1.82 -40.95 -17.86
CA THR A 666 -1.95 -40.60 -16.44
C THR A 666 -3.42 -40.61 -15.98
N ASN A 667 -3.63 -40.60 -14.66
CA ASN A 667 -4.93 -40.68 -14.01
C ASN A 667 -4.97 -39.63 -12.87
N ALA A 668 -6.17 -39.34 -12.36
CA ALA A 668 -6.37 -38.35 -11.29
C ALA A 668 -5.97 -36.91 -11.68
N THR A 669 -6.00 -36.59 -12.98
CA THR A 669 -5.66 -35.26 -13.51
C THR A 669 -6.71 -34.24 -13.09
N VAL A 670 -6.25 -33.13 -12.54
CA VAL A 670 -7.08 -32.02 -12.04
C VAL A 670 -7.21 -30.98 -13.13
N SER A 671 -6.09 -30.43 -13.60
CA SER A 671 -6.03 -29.38 -14.61
C SER A 671 -4.88 -29.58 -15.60
N SER A 672 -4.87 -28.73 -16.62
CA SER A 672 -3.92 -28.67 -17.74
C SER A 672 -3.55 -27.22 -18.06
N ALA A 673 -2.33 -27.01 -18.52
CA ALA A 673 -1.87 -25.79 -19.17
C ALA A 673 -1.00 -26.17 -20.39
N PHE A 674 -0.92 -25.26 -21.37
CA PHE A 674 -0.15 -25.47 -22.61
C PHE A 674 0.87 -24.34 -22.85
N GLY A 675 2.05 -24.71 -23.36
CA GLY A 675 3.15 -23.79 -23.67
C GLY A 675 4.37 -24.51 -24.26
N ASP A 676 5.23 -23.80 -24.99
CA ASP A 676 6.45 -24.36 -25.62
C ASP A 676 7.66 -24.21 -24.68
N TYR A 677 8.05 -25.28 -23.97
CA TYR A 677 9.02 -25.17 -22.87
C TYR A 677 10.48 -25.34 -23.29
N ASP A 678 10.78 -25.99 -24.42
CA ASP A 678 12.16 -26.11 -24.94
C ASP A 678 12.46 -25.40 -26.27
N LYS A 679 11.49 -24.61 -26.76
CA LYS A 679 11.55 -23.72 -27.94
C LYS A 679 11.75 -24.45 -29.26
N ASP A 680 11.00 -25.53 -29.45
CA ASP A 680 10.97 -26.29 -30.70
C ASP A 680 9.83 -25.85 -31.64
N GLY A 681 8.78 -25.24 -31.08
CA GLY A 681 7.66 -24.60 -31.76
C GLY A 681 6.31 -25.29 -31.58
N ASP A 682 6.27 -26.52 -31.08
CA ASP A 682 5.03 -27.28 -30.82
C ASP A 682 4.60 -27.08 -29.34
N LEU A 683 3.29 -27.07 -29.04
CA LEU A 683 2.80 -26.80 -27.68
C LEU A 683 2.87 -28.04 -26.77
N ASP A 684 3.66 -27.96 -25.70
CA ASP A 684 3.78 -28.98 -24.65
C ASP A 684 2.65 -28.89 -23.61
N LEU A 685 2.49 -29.96 -22.83
CA LEU A 685 1.39 -30.10 -21.86
C LEU A 685 1.91 -30.30 -20.43
N LEU A 686 1.49 -29.41 -19.51
CA LEU A 686 1.71 -29.54 -18.07
C LEU A 686 0.40 -29.91 -17.36
N LEU A 687 0.44 -30.98 -16.56
CA LEU A 687 -0.70 -31.53 -15.82
C LEU A 687 -0.50 -31.49 -14.30
N SER A 688 -1.58 -31.22 -13.59
CA SER A 688 -1.69 -31.34 -12.13
C SER A 688 -2.53 -32.57 -11.72
N HIS A 689 -2.25 -33.17 -10.56
CA HIS A 689 -2.94 -34.38 -10.08
C HIS A 689 -3.22 -34.33 -8.57
N TRP A 690 -4.39 -34.79 -8.15
CA TRP A 690 -4.79 -34.86 -6.72
C TRP A 690 -5.02 -36.32 -6.29
N ALA A 691 -3.98 -36.93 -5.75
CA ALA A 691 -3.85 -38.38 -5.59
C ALA A 691 -3.39 -38.79 -4.18
N GLU A 692 -4.35 -39.12 -3.31
CA GLU A 692 -4.12 -39.54 -1.92
C GLU A 692 -3.28 -40.83 -1.77
N ARG A 693 -2.73 -41.02 -0.55
CA ARG A 693 -1.99 -42.23 -0.15
C ARG A 693 -2.86 -43.49 -0.18
N GLY A 694 -2.76 -44.21 -1.29
CA GLY A 694 -3.45 -45.50 -1.52
C GLY A 694 -3.91 -45.67 -2.96
N MET A 695 -3.89 -44.59 -3.74
CA MET A 695 -4.16 -44.59 -5.18
C MET A 695 -3.00 -45.16 -6.01
N PRO A 696 -3.26 -45.53 -7.28
CA PRO A 696 -2.20 -45.79 -8.27
C PRO A 696 -1.38 -44.52 -8.53
N THR A 697 -0.32 -44.35 -7.74
CA THR A 697 0.64 -43.24 -7.79
C THR A 697 1.93 -43.66 -8.52
N GLU A 698 1.85 -44.70 -9.35
CA GLU A 698 2.99 -45.24 -10.13
C GLU A 698 3.10 -44.58 -11.53
N ASP A 699 2.12 -43.79 -11.95
CA ASP A 699 1.99 -43.20 -13.31
C ASP A 699 1.65 -41.69 -13.34
N ALA A 700 1.82 -40.97 -12.21
CA ALA A 700 1.51 -39.54 -12.09
C ALA A 700 2.63 -38.65 -12.70
N GLU A 701 2.61 -38.52 -14.03
CA GLU A 701 3.58 -37.73 -14.80
C GLU A 701 2.99 -36.32 -15.10
N ASN A 702 3.70 -35.25 -14.71
CA ASN A 702 3.21 -33.87 -14.83
C ASN A 702 3.49 -33.25 -16.21
N LEU A 703 4.76 -33.19 -16.64
CA LEU A 703 5.14 -32.54 -17.91
C LEU A 703 5.29 -33.56 -19.06
N TRP A 704 4.75 -33.20 -20.23
CA TRP A 704 4.69 -34.01 -21.45
C TRP A 704 5.16 -33.20 -22.67
N GLU A 705 6.24 -33.67 -23.31
CA GLU A 705 6.86 -33.11 -24.52
C GLU A 705 6.02 -33.47 -25.75
N ASN A 706 5.57 -32.48 -26.53
CA ASN A 706 4.82 -32.69 -27.76
C ASN A 706 5.77 -32.94 -28.93
N THR A 707 5.95 -34.20 -29.33
CA THR A 707 6.88 -34.57 -30.41
C THR A 707 6.31 -34.33 -31.83
N GLY A 708 5.38 -33.38 -31.93
CA GLY A 708 4.64 -32.96 -33.10
C GLY A 708 3.54 -33.91 -33.55
N ASN A 709 2.54 -33.39 -34.27
CA ASN A 709 1.37 -34.15 -34.75
C ASN A 709 0.65 -34.81 -33.56
N ASN A 710 0.28 -34.02 -32.55
CA ASN A 710 -0.50 -34.44 -31.39
C ASN A 710 0.08 -35.67 -30.64
N THR A 711 1.42 -35.77 -30.57
CA THR A 711 2.15 -36.95 -30.07
C THR A 711 2.95 -36.63 -28.81
N PHE A 712 2.25 -36.61 -27.68
CA PHE A 712 2.79 -36.32 -26.35
C PHE A 712 3.60 -37.48 -25.75
N VAL A 713 4.73 -37.15 -25.11
CA VAL A 713 5.63 -38.08 -24.41
C VAL A 713 6.03 -37.52 -23.05
N SER A 714 5.77 -38.25 -21.96
CA SER A 714 6.12 -37.79 -20.61
C SER A 714 7.63 -37.61 -20.43
N VAL A 715 8.05 -36.48 -19.85
CA VAL A 715 9.47 -36.12 -19.72
C VAL A 715 9.96 -35.98 -18.28
N ASN A 716 9.19 -36.38 -17.27
CA ASN A 716 9.59 -36.12 -15.87
C ASN A 716 10.87 -36.87 -15.44
N GLN A 717 11.31 -37.88 -16.18
CA GLN A 717 12.64 -38.52 -16.03
C GLN A 717 13.80 -37.73 -16.69
N LYS A 718 13.53 -36.86 -17.67
CA LYS A 718 14.44 -35.87 -18.28
C LYS A 718 14.51 -34.62 -17.38
N THR A 719 13.35 -34.11 -16.96
CA THR A 719 13.19 -32.78 -16.36
C THR A 719 13.19 -32.75 -14.83
N ASN A 720 12.88 -33.88 -14.17
CA ASN A 720 12.70 -34.02 -12.71
C ASN A 720 11.53 -33.20 -12.11
N VAL A 721 10.61 -32.68 -12.92
CA VAL A 721 9.48 -31.81 -12.50
C VAL A 721 8.57 -32.49 -11.46
N SER A 722 8.06 -33.70 -11.72
CA SER A 722 7.22 -34.44 -10.76
C SER A 722 7.88 -34.68 -9.40
N SER A 723 9.20 -34.85 -9.35
CA SER A 723 9.94 -35.00 -8.09
C SER A 723 10.01 -33.71 -7.27
N ALA A 724 9.91 -32.55 -7.93
CA ALA A 724 9.96 -31.24 -7.31
C ALA A 724 8.60 -30.86 -6.71
N ILE A 725 7.50 -31.12 -7.45
CA ILE A 725 6.12 -30.91 -7.00
C ILE A 725 5.80 -31.84 -5.82
N THR A 726 5.86 -33.16 -6.03
CA THR A 726 5.45 -34.16 -5.02
C THR A 726 6.39 -34.27 -3.80
N ASN A 727 7.53 -33.57 -3.81
CA ASN A 727 8.58 -33.57 -2.77
C ASN A 727 9.19 -34.94 -2.40
N SER A 728 8.72 -36.06 -2.97
CA SER A 728 9.31 -37.40 -2.88
C SER A 728 8.66 -38.34 -3.89
N ALA A 729 9.48 -39.18 -4.54
CA ALA A 729 9.12 -39.93 -5.75
C ALA A 729 7.92 -40.90 -5.70
N ILE A 730 7.24 -41.10 -4.55
CA ILE A 730 5.88 -41.69 -4.48
C ILE A 730 5.14 -41.17 -3.22
N SER A 731 3.93 -40.62 -3.41
CA SER A 731 2.82 -40.40 -2.45
C SER A 731 2.93 -39.27 -1.42
N PRO A 732 1.94 -38.34 -1.38
CA PRO A 732 0.83 -38.07 -2.33
C PRO A 732 1.21 -37.04 -3.42
N ASP A 733 0.33 -36.82 -4.40
CA ASP A 733 0.31 -35.59 -5.23
C ASP A 733 -0.91 -34.76 -4.83
N PHE A 734 -0.74 -33.44 -4.79
CA PHE A 734 -1.74 -32.45 -4.35
C PHE A 734 -1.69 -31.18 -5.22
N SER A 735 -1.13 -31.29 -6.43
CA SER A 735 -1.09 -30.20 -7.39
C SER A 735 -2.51 -29.88 -7.90
N PHE A 736 -2.84 -28.59 -7.95
CA PHE A 736 -4.12 -28.09 -8.44
C PHE A 736 -3.97 -27.37 -9.78
N THR A 737 -3.17 -26.30 -9.83
CA THR A 737 -3.21 -25.36 -10.96
C THR A 737 -1.83 -25.18 -11.61
N PRO A 738 -1.61 -25.73 -12.83
CA PRO A 738 -0.39 -25.56 -13.60
C PRO A 738 -0.39 -24.24 -14.39
N ALA A 739 0.80 -23.66 -14.58
CA ALA A 739 1.02 -22.56 -15.50
C ALA A 739 2.44 -22.57 -16.11
N PHE A 740 2.56 -22.02 -17.31
CA PHE A 740 3.79 -21.63 -18.00
C PHE A 740 3.88 -20.09 -18.05
N ALA A 741 5.02 -19.50 -17.70
CA ALA A 741 5.26 -18.04 -17.81
C ALA A 741 6.76 -17.71 -17.75
N ASP A 742 7.22 -16.64 -18.38
CA ASP A 742 8.61 -16.13 -18.25
C ASP A 742 8.78 -15.23 -17.02
N ILE A 743 8.93 -15.83 -15.84
CA ILE A 743 8.97 -15.12 -14.55
C ILE A 743 10.32 -14.40 -14.33
N ASN A 744 11.37 -14.80 -15.06
CA ASN A 744 12.72 -14.26 -14.89
C ASN A 744 13.23 -13.41 -16.07
N ASN A 745 12.35 -13.06 -17.01
CA ASN A 745 12.61 -12.23 -18.20
C ASN A 745 13.74 -12.77 -19.10
N ASP A 746 13.91 -14.10 -19.20
CA ASP A 746 14.97 -14.72 -20.01
C ASP A 746 14.45 -15.38 -21.31
N LEU A 747 13.17 -15.16 -21.60
CA LEU A 747 12.33 -15.61 -22.71
C LEU A 747 11.97 -17.10 -22.70
N TYR A 748 12.38 -17.91 -21.72
CA TYR A 748 12.02 -19.33 -21.66
C TYR A 748 10.94 -19.57 -20.59
N PRO A 749 9.80 -20.19 -20.93
CA PRO A 749 8.75 -20.43 -19.94
C PRO A 749 9.24 -21.26 -18.77
N ASP A 750 9.13 -20.68 -17.57
CA ASP A 750 9.24 -21.35 -16.28
C ASP A 750 7.92 -22.07 -15.95
N LEU A 751 7.94 -22.96 -14.96
CA LEU A 751 6.73 -23.65 -14.50
C LEU A 751 6.32 -23.16 -13.11
N LEU A 752 5.05 -22.79 -12.97
CA LEU A 752 4.41 -22.52 -11.69
C LEU A 752 3.34 -23.58 -11.44
N MET A 753 3.14 -23.92 -10.16
CA MET A 753 2.14 -24.91 -9.76
C MET A 753 1.55 -24.53 -8.40
N ALA A 754 0.29 -24.10 -8.37
CA ALA A 754 -0.46 -23.94 -7.11
C ALA A 754 -0.91 -25.31 -6.59
N SER A 755 -0.69 -25.59 -5.31
CA SER A 755 -0.85 -26.91 -4.68
C SER A 755 -1.14 -26.82 -3.18
N ASP A 756 -1.84 -27.83 -2.65
CA ASP A 756 -2.23 -27.91 -1.24
C ASP A 756 -1.02 -28.11 -0.28
N TYR A 757 -1.22 -27.98 1.03
CA TYR A 757 -0.25 -28.32 2.09
C TYR A 757 1.15 -27.66 2.02
N ASN A 758 1.28 -26.45 1.46
CA ASN A 758 2.58 -25.80 1.12
C ASN A 758 3.41 -26.61 0.09
N THR A 759 2.76 -27.24 -0.89
CA THR A 759 3.47 -27.98 -1.96
C THR A 759 3.57 -27.20 -3.27
N SER A 760 3.08 -25.96 -3.31
CA SER A 760 3.26 -25.05 -4.43
C SER A 760 4.74 -24.83 -4.75
N VAL A 761 5.07 -24.72 -6.04
CA VAL A 761 6.46 -24.58 -6.51
C VAL A 761 6.60 -23.62 -7.69
N VAL A 762 7.77 -22.99 -7.76
CA VAL A 762 8.29 -22.28 -8.93
C VAL A 762 9.55 -23.00 -9.41
N LEU A 763 9.56 -23.40 -10.68
CA LEU A 763 10.62 -24.19 -11.31
C LEU A 763 11.18 -23.42 -12.52
N LEU A 764 12.36 -22.81 -12.37
CA LEU A 764 12.96 -22.02 -13.45
C LEU A 764 13.59 -22.90 -14.54
N ASN A 765 13.49 -22.48 -15.79
CA ASN A 765 13.92 -23.22 -16.97
C ASN A 765 15.44 -23.08 -17.19
N ASN A 766 16.17 -24.20 -17.21
CA ASN A 766 17.63 -24.18 -17.38
C ASN A 766 18.08 -23.97 -18.84
N LYS A 767 17.13 -23.77 -19.79
CA LYS A 767 17.37 -23.66 -21.24
C LYS A 767 18.04 -24.88 -21.90
N ASP A 768 18.05 -26.02 -21.21
CA ASP A 768 18.56 -27.30 -21.71
C ASP A 768 17.52 -28.44 -21.67
N GLY A 769 16.25 -28.08 -21.52
CA GLY A 769 15.14 -29.02 -21.37
C GLY A 769 15.08 -29.65 -19.97
N THR A 770 15.56 -28.94 -18.93
CA THR A 770 15.45 -29.32 -17.52
C THR A 770 15.12 -28.08 -16.66
N PHE A 771 14.66 -28.29 -15.41
CA PHE A 771 14.25 -27.20 -14.52
C PHE A 771 14.99 -27.22 -13.19
N SER A 772 15.15 -26.04 -12.59
CA SER A 772 15.70 -25.83 -11.24
C SER A 772 14.58 -25.38 -10.29
N ASN A 773 14.40 -26.08 -9.16
CA ASN A 773 13.39 -25.68 -8.16
C ASN A 773 13.88 -24.47 -7.36
N HIS A 774 13.25 -23.31 -7.56
CA HIS A 774 13.62 -22.04 -6.94
C HIS A 774 12.77 -21.66 -5.72
N THR A 775 11.72 -22.42 -5.42
CA THR A 775 10.81 -22.30 -4.26
C THR A 775 11.49 -22.12 -2.89
N SER A 776 12.76 -22.51 -2.75
CA SER A 776 13.54 -22.37 -1.51
C SER A 776 14.72 -21.38 -1.59
N SER A 777 14.91 -20.71 -2.73
CA SER A 777 15.83 -19.58 -2.91
C SER A 777 15.12 -18.22 -2.87
N LEU A 778 13.80 -18.21 -3.07
CA LEU A 778 12.93 -17.15 -2.56
C LEU A 778 13.19 -16.99 -1.04
N ASN A 779 13.29 -15.76 -0.53
CA ASN A 779 13.40 -15.53 0.93
C ASN A 779 12.11 -15.94 1.68
N ILE A 780 11.05 -16.20 0.91
CA ILE A 780 9.74 -16.66 1.36
C ILE A 780 9.60 -18.11 0.93
N LYS A 781 9.48 -19.04 1.88
CA LYS A 781 8.80 -20.31 1.57
C LYS A 781 7.38 -19.92 1.16
N ILE A 782 6.92 -20.35 -0.01
CA ILE A 782 5.51 -20.19 -0.41
C ILE A 782 4.64 -20.70 0.75
N PRO A 783 3.94 -19.81 1.49
CA PRO A 783 3.30 -20.13 2.77
C PRO A 783 1.78 -20.19 2.60
N ASP A 784 1.32 -20.50 1.39
CA ASP A 784 -0.08 -20.55 0.97
C ASP A 784 -0.89 -21.60 1.74
N LEU A 785 -0.22 -22.62 2.29
CA LEU A 785 -0.74 -23.69 3.17
C LEU A 785 -1.78 -24.63 2.54
N ASN A 786 -2.48 -24.17 1.51
CA ASN A 786 -3.70 -24.69 0.92
C ASN A 786 -3.93 -24.02 -0.46
N GLY A 787 -2.88 -23.90 -1.29
CA GLY A 787 -2.97 -23.21 -2.58
C GLY A 787 -3.89 -23.96 -3.55
N MET A 788 -4.84 -23.25 -4.18
CA MET A 788 -5.81 -23.84 -5.10
C MET A 788 -5.70 -23.22 -6.50
N GLY A 789 -6.40 -22.11 -6.78
CA GLY A 789 -6.36 -21.39 -8.07
C GLY A 789 -5.09 -20.55 -8.27
N SER A 790 -4.95 -19.98 -9.47
CA SER A 790 -3.77 -19.23 -9.92
C SER A 790 -4.14 -18.11 -10.89
N ALA A 791 -3.54 -16.93 -10.77
CA ALA A 791 -3.55 -15.91 -11.82
C ALA A 791 -2.15 -15.29 -11.94
N ILE A 792 -1.68 -15.06 -13.16
CA ILE A 792 -0.34 -14.53 -13.46
C ILE A 792 -0.52 -13.33 -14.38
N ALA A 793 0.01 -12.17 -13.98
CA ALA A 793 -0.01 -10.93 -14.75
C ALA A 793 0.94 -9.88 -14.15
N ASP A 794 1.30 -8.88 -14.93
CA ASP A 794 1.91 -7.62 -14.48
C ASP A 794 0.79 -6.73 -13.90
N TYR A 795 0.55 -6.79 -12.57
CA TYR A 795 -0.64 -6.17 -11.96
C TYR A 795 -0.42 -4.71 -11.52
N ASP A 796 0.83 -4.34 -11.19
CA ASP A 796 1.20 -2.97 -10.83
C ASP A 796 1.97 -2.21 -11.93
N ASN A 797 2.03 -2.78 -13.14
CA ASN A 797 2.55 -2.16 -14.37
C ASN A 797 4.06 -1.81 -14.28
N ASP A 798 4.86 -2.57 -13.52
CA ASP A 798 6.33 -2.43 -13.52
C ASP A 798 7.01 -3.21 -14.66
N GLY A 799 6.28 -4.14 -15.28
CA GLY A 799 6.67 -4.86 -16.48
C GLY A 799 7.11 -6.31 -16.26
N ASP A 800 7.08 -6.82 -15.04
CA ASP A 800 7.39 -8.21 -14.68
C ASP A 800 6.10 -9.02 -14.40
N LEU A 801 6.14 -10.37 -14.48
CA LEU A 801 4.94 -11.19 -14.22
C LEU A 801 4.83 -11.59 -12.73
N ASP A 802 3.81 -11.09 -12.05
CA ASP A 802 3.45 -11.42 -10.66
C ASP A 802 2.56 -12.67 -10.58
N TRP A 803 2.34 -13.19 -9.37
CA TRP A 803 1.56 -14.42 -9.16
C TRP A 803 0.59 -14.35 -7.99
N PHE A 804 -0.72 -14.45 -8.27
CA PHE A 804 -1.76 -14.69 -7.29
C PHE A 804 -2.08 -16.19 -7.16
N VAL A 805 -2.24 -16.66 -5.92
CA VAL A 805 -2.64 -18.03 -5.56
C VAL A 805 -3.82 -17.96 -4.58
N SER A 806 -4.93 -18.64 -4.92
CA SER A 806 -6.12 -18.67 -4.08
C SER A 806 -5.93 -19.57 -2.85
N GLY A 807 -6.59 -19.24 -1.74
CA GLY A 807 -6.47 -20.00 -0.49
C GLY A 807 -7.72 -20.01 0.39
N ILE A 808 -7.56 -20.56 1.59
CA ILE A 808 -8.59 -20.64 2.63
C ILE A 808 -8.28 -19.61 3.71
N PHE A 809 -9.06 -18.54 3.77
CA PHE A 809 -8.98 -17.55 4.83
C PHE A 809 -9.35 -18.15 6.19
N SER A 810 -8.49 -17.93 7.19
CA SER A 810 -8.74 -18.33 8.56
C SER A 810 -8.06 -17.42 9.57
N THR A 811 -8.71 -17.24 10.72
CA THR A 811 -8.19 -16.52 11.90
C THR A 811 -6.95 -17.16 12.53
N SER A 812 -6.43 -18.25 11.95
CA SER A 812 -5.15 -18.89 12.27
C SER A 812 -3.99 -18.47 11.34
N PHE A 813 -4.11 -17.33 10.65
CA PHE A 813 -3.15 -16.79 9.67
C PHE A 813 -3.00 -17.63 8.39
N THR A 814 -4.12 -18.08 7.83
CA THR A 814 -4.20 -18.65 6.47
C THR A 814 -5.09 -17.77 5.59
N GLY A 815 -4.87 -17.76 4.29
CA GLY A 815 -5.55 -16.88 3.34
C GLY A 815 -4.95 -17.03 1.93
N ASN A 816 -5.31 -16.11 1.03
CA ASN A 816 -4.75 -16.04 -0.31
C ASN A 816 -3.28 -15.59 -0.28
N LYS A 817 -2.60 -15.72 -1.42
CA LYS A 817 -1.28 -15.15 -1.64
C LYS A 817 -1.23 -14.30 -2.90
N LEU A 818 -0.82 -13.03 -2.78
CA LEU A 818 -0.29 -12.25 -3.90
C LEU A 818 1.23 -12.15 -3.74
N PHE A 819 1.96 -12.62 -4.76
CA PHE A 819 3.41 -12.59 -4.83
C PHE A 819 3.86 -11.59 -5.89
N LYS A 820 4.44 -10.46 -5.45
CA LYS A 820 5.09 -9.51 -6.36
C LYS A 820 6.46 -10.02 -6.79
N ASN A 821 6.79 -9.97 -8.06
CA ASN A 821 8.06 -10.43 -8.64
C ASN A 821 9.21 -9.42 -8.39
N ASP A 822 10.47 -9.86 -8.54
CA ASP A 822 11.67 -9.00 -8.55
C ASP A 822 12.35 -8.89 -9.94
N GLY A 823 11.66 -9.37 -10.98
CA GLY A 823 12.11 -9.42 -12.36
C GLY A 823 13.19 -10.47 -12.65
N GLN A 824 13.62 -11.23 -11.64
CA GLN A 824 14.70 -12.23 -11.71
C GLN A 824 14.26 -13.62 -11.21
N GLY A 825 12.96 -13.84 -11.05
CA GLY A 825 12.41 -15.08 -10.48
C GLY A 825 12.42 -15.13 -8.95
N GLY A 826 12.58 -14.00 -8.28
CA GLY A 826 12.29 -13.77 -6.86
C GLY A 826 10.84 -13.32 -6.64
N PHE A 827 10.36 -13.39 -5.40
CA PHE A 827 8.99 -13.04 -5.04
C PHE A 827 8.86 -12.50 -3.60
N GLU A 828 7.98 -11.51 -3.40
CA GLU A 828 7.58 -10.93 -2.12
C GLU A 828 6.06 -11.14 -1.85
N ASP A 829 5.69 -11.56 -0.64
CA ASP A 829 4.30 -11.82 -0.21
C ASP A 829 3.62 -10.51 0.21
N VAL A 830 3.03 -9.83 -0.77
CA VAL A 830 2.37 -8.52 -0.61
C VAL A 830 0.88 -8.65 -0.21
N SER A 831 0.38 -9.85 0.08
CA SER A 831 -1.05 -10.15 0.32
C SER A 831 -1.74 -9.29 1.38
N PHE A 832 -1.00 -8.87 2.41
CA PHE A 832 -1.52 -8.00 3.47
C PHE A 832 -1.47 -6.51 3.10
N ALA A 833 -0.42 -6.08 2.38
CA ALA A 833 -0.30 -4.70 1.91
C ALA A 833 -1.32 -4.38 0.81
N SER A 834 -1.50 -5.34 -0.11
CA SER A 834 -2.47 -5.29 -1.21
C SER A 834 -3.93 -5.54 -0.78
N LYS A 835 -4.18 -5.85 0.51
CA LYS A 835 -5.47 -6.28 1.08
C LYS A 835 -6.08 -7.60 0.52
N THR A 836 -5.47 -8.24 -0.48
CA THR A 836 -6.00 -9.45 -1.16
C THR A 836 -6.06 -10.73 -0.31
N PHE A 837 -5.52 -10.72 0.92
CA PHE A 837 -5.37 -11.90 1.78
C PHE A 837 -6.69 -12.61 2.18
N ASP A 838 -7.80 -11.87 2.37
CA ASP A 838 -9.11 -12.46 2.72
C ASP A 838 -10.06 -12.48 1.52
N ALA A 839 -10.31 -13.67 0.99
CA ALA A 839 -11.43 -13.94 0.09
C ALA A 839 -12.19 -15.21 0.50
N GLY A 840 -12.39 -15.47 1.79
CA GLY A 840 -13.12 -16.67 2.23
C GLY A 840 -12.43 -17.98 1.83
N TRP A 841 -13.14 -18.92 1.18
CA TRP A 841 -12.57 -20.15 0.63
C TRP A 841 -12.49 -20.07 -0.90
N ALA A 842 -11.42 -19.45 -1.40
CA ALA A 842 -11.26 -19.06 -2.79
C ALA A 842 -10.80 -20.19 -3.73
N TRP A 843 -11.33 -20.23 -4.97
CA TRP A 843 -11.05 -21.24 -6.00
C TRP A 843 -10.47 -20.62 -7.27
N GLY A 844 -11.19 -20.59 -8.40
CA GLY A 844 -10.72 -19.99 -9.66
C GLY A 844 -10.63 -18.46 -9.59
N THR A 845 -9.58 -17.90 -10.20
CA THR A 845 -9.14 -16.50 -10.05
C THR A 845 -8.80 -15.86 -11.41
N CYS A 846 -9.05 -14.57 -11.60
CA CYS A 846 -8.63 -13.88 -12.83
C CYS A 846 -8.15 -12.46 -12.55
N PHE A 847 -7.03 -12.07 -13.17
CA PHE A 847 -6.72 -10.67 -13.39
C PHE A 847 -7.42 -10.18 -14.66
N ALA A 848 -8.06 -9.02 -14.60
CA ALA A 848 -8.64 -8.33 -15.76
C ALA A 848 -8.80 -6.83 -15.42
N ASP A 849 -8.91 -6.00 -16.45
CA ASP A 849 -9.19 -4.56 -16.33
C ASP A 849 -10.70 -4.39 -16.58
N PHE A 850 -11.52 -4.23 -15.54
CA PHE A 850 -12.99 -4.25 -15.67
C PHE A 850 -13.61 -2.86 -15.89
N ASN A 851 -12.88 -1.79 -15.55
CA ASN A 851 -13.27 -0.39 -15.72
C ASN A 851 -12.50 0.32 -16.86
N ASN A 852 -11.58 -0.38 -17.53
CA ASN A 852 -10.70 0.15 -18.58
C ASN A 852 -9.71 1.25 -18.08
N ASP A 853 -9.35 1.27 -16.78
CA ASP A 853 -8.52 2.33 -16.19
C ASP A 853 -7.00 2.17 -16.43
N SER A 854 -6.57 1.06 -17.07
CA SER A 854 -5.19 0.63 -17.34
C SER A 854 -4.47 -0.17 -16.25
N HIS A 855 -5.11 -0.42 -15.10
CA HIS A 855 -4.64 -1.35 -14.08
C HIS A 855 -5.39 -2.70 -14.14
N LEU A 856 -4.86 -3.73 -13.46
CA LEU A 856 -5.51 -5.03 -13.38
C LEU A 856 -6.18 -5.24 -12.02
N ASP A 857 -7.50 -5.37 -12.05
CA ASP A 857 -8.33 -5.87 -10.97
C ASP A 857 -8.20 -7.39 -10.82
N LEU A 858 -8.64 -7.91 -9.68
CA LEU A 858 -8.59 -9.34 -9.37
C LEU A 858 -9.98 -9.86 -8.97
N PHE A 859 -10.56 -10.73 -9.80
CA PHE A 859 -11.79 -11.45 -9.49
C PHE A 859 -11.52 -12.88 -8.99
N VAL A 860 -12.29 -13.34 -8.00
CA VAL A 860 -12.09 -14.60 -7.27
C VAL A 860 -13.42 -15.30 -7.00
N THR A 861 -13.53 -16.56 -7.43
CA THR A 861 -14.67 -17.45 -7.13
C THR A 861 -14.51 -18.12 -5.75
N ASN A 862 -15.64 -18.45 -5.09
CA ASN A 862 -15.65 -18.78 -3.66
C ASN A 862 -16.55 -19.97 -3.31
N GLY A 863 -16.49 -20.38 -2.04
CA GLY A 863 -17.49 -21.23 -1.40
C GLY A 863 -17.10 -22.70 -1.27
N TYR A 864 -17.33 -23.26 -0.09
CA TYR A 864 -17.10 -24.68 0.18
C TYR A 864 -18.19 -25.33 1.04
N HIS A 865 -18.67 -26.50 0.59
CA HIS A 865 -19.65 -27.32 1.28
C HIS A 865 -19.12 -28.74 1.49
N SER A 866 -18.91 -29.14 2.75
CA SER A 866 -18.14 -30.34 3.19
C SER A 866 -18.71 -31.72 2.86
N ASP A 867 -19.57 -31.82 1.84
CA ASP A 867 -20.05 -33.07 1.27
C ASP A 867 -20.35 -33.03 -0.24
N GLY A 868 -20.24 -31.86 -0.91
CA GLY A 868 -20.73 -31.64 -2.29
C GLY A 868 -22.23 -31.96 -2.48
N VAL A 869 -22.97 -32.08 -1.36
CA VAL A 869 -24.23 -32.82 -1.30
C VAL A 869 -25.34 -32.09 -0.52
N GLY A 870 -25.02 -31.08 0.28
CA GLY A 870 -25.97 -30.35 1.14
C GLY A 870 -25.97 -30.87 2.58
N GLY A 871 -24.79 -30.87 3.21
CA GLY A 871 -24.54 -31.21 4.61
C GLY A 871 -25.14 -30.23 5.62
N ASN A 872 -24.87 -30.44 6.91
CA ASN A 872 -25.66 -29.84 8.00
C ASN A 872 -25.23 -28.43 8.45
N GLY A 873 -24.97 -27.51 7.51
CA GLY A 873 -24.94 -26.05 7.77
C GLY A 873 -24.12 -25.61 8.98
N SER A 874 -22.89 -26.10 9.10
CA SER A 874 -21.99 -25.80 10.22
C SER A 874 -20.54 -25.48 9.82
N GLU A 875 -20.23 -25.48 8.52
CA GLU A 875 -18.97 -24.93 8.00
C GLU A 875 -19.18 -23.44 7.74
N PRO A 876 -18.25 -22.54 8.13
CA PRO A 876 -18.43 -21.10 7.95
C PRO A 876 -18.52 -20.69 6.48
N HIS A 877 -17.73 -21.31 5.61
CA HIS A 877 -17.56 -20.95 4.19
C HIS A 877 -18.70 -21.38 3.24
N THR A 878 -19.90 -21.61 3.78
CA THR A 878 -21.08 -22.09 3.02
C THR A 878 -21.95 -20.97 2.46
N THR A 879 -21.61 -19.72 2.74
CA THR A 879 -22.31 -18.51 2.24
C THR A 879 -21.34 -17.43 1.75
N ASP A 880 -20.06 -17.77 1.57
CA ASP A 880 -19.05 -16.84 1.07
C ASP A 880 -19.40 -16.47 -0.37
N SER A 881 -19.41 -15.17 -0.68
CA SER A 881 -19.66 -14.69 -2.05
C SER A 881 -18.39 -14.73 -2.88
N VAL A 882 -18.53 -14.67 -4.20
CA VAL A 882 -17.44 -14.21 -5.08
C VAL A 882 -16.86 -12.87 -4.58
N LYS A 883 -15.60 -12.61 -4.96
CA LYS A 883 -14.88 -11.39 -4.63
C LYS A 883 -14.36 -10.70 -5.90
N LEU A 884 -14.57 -9.39 -5.99
CA LEU A 884 -13.93 -8.47 -6.91
C LEU A 884 -13.07 -7.52 -6.08
N PHE A 885 -11.77 -7.53 -6.35
CA PHE A 885 -10.79 -6.61 -5.81
C PHE A 885 -10.42 -5.63 -6.93
N MET A 886 -10.91 -4.39 -6.86
CA MET A 886 -10.54 -3.34 -7.81
C MET A 886 -9.15 -2.81 -7.47
N SER A 887 -8.33 -2.54 -8.48
CA SER A 887 -7.03 -1.91 -8.29
C SER A 887 -7.17 -0.46 -7.81
N ASN A 888 -6.15 0.05 -7.11
CA ASN A 888 -6.07 1.44 -6.69
C ASN A 888 -4.88 2.19 -7.34
N GLY A 889 -4.29 1.61 -8.39
CA GLY A 889 -3.14 2.14 -9.13
C GLY A 889 -1.80 2.17 -8.37
N ASN A 890 -1.77 1.87 -7.07
CA ASN A 890 -0.55 1.87 -6.23
C ASN A 890 -0.14 0.48 -5.71
N GLY A 891 -0.56 -0.58 -6.42
CA GLY A 891 -0.29 -1.98 -6.05
C GLY A 891 -1.15 -2.50 -4.89
N GLY A 892 -2.18 -1.74 -4.50
CA GLY A 892 -3.21 -2.15 -3.54
C GLY A 892 -4.57 -2.34 -4.20
N PHE A 893 -5.51 -2.90 -3.44
CA PHE A 893 -6.88 -3.15 -3.91
C PHE A 893 -7.95 -2.71 -2.91
N GLU A 894 -9.15 -2.44 -3.42
CA GLU A 894 -10.41 -2.22 -2.67
C GLU A 894 -11.37 -3.38 -3.00
N GLU A 895 -12.18 -3.87 -2.05
CA GLU A 895 -13.10 -5.00 -2.30
C GLU A 895 -14.54 -4.51 -2.51
N THR A 896 -15.04 -4.59 -3.74
CA THR A 896 -16.23 -3.83 -4.19
C THR A 896 -17.40 -4.71 -4.62
N SER A 897 -17.33 -6.02 -4.40
CA SER A 897 -18.24 -7.00 -5.03
C SER A 897 -19.74 -6.74 -4.80
N VAL A 898 -20.09 -6.23 -3.62
CA VAL A 898 -21.49 -5.98 -3.27
C VAL A 898 -22.05 -4.81 -4.07
N ASP A 899 -21.27 -3.74 -4.18
CA ASP A 899 -21.64 -2.47 -4.80
C ASP A 899 -21.60 -2.60 -6.33
N ALA A 900 -20.65 -3.36 -6.86
CA ALA A 900 -20.61 -3.83 -8.25
C ALA A 900 -21.70 -4.87 -8.61
N GLY A 901 -22.53 -5.32 -7.65
CA GLY A 901 -23.65 -6.24 -7.88
C GLY A 901 -23.29 -7.74 -7.94
N LEU A 902 -22.01 -8.08 -7.81
CA LEU A 902 -21.44 -9.44 -7.84
C LEU A 902 -21.70 -10.20 -6.52
N THR A 903 -22.98 -10.51 -6.29
CA THR A 903 -23.48 -11.12 -5.05
C THR A 903 -23.69 -12.64 -5.13
N ASP A 904 -23.02 -13.35 -6.06
CA ASP A 904 -23.18 -14.79 -6.19
C ASP A 904 -22.53 -15.55 -5.02
N GLN A 905 -23.32 -16.44 -4.40
CA GLN A 905 -22.94 -17.33 -3.29
C GLN A 905 -23.06 -18.81 -3.70
N GLY A 906 -22.83 -19.11 -4.98
CA GLY A 906 -22.69 -20.49 -5.46
C GLY A 906 -21.38 -21.12 -4.99
N GLN A 907 -21.18 -22.39 -5.34
CA GLN A 907 -19.93 -23.10 -5.05
C GLN A 907 -19.00 -23.03 -6.28
N GLY A 908 -18.37 -21.87 -6.47
CA GLY A 908 -17.63 -21.53 -7.70
C GLY A 908 -16.30 -22.27 -7.83
N ARG A 909 -15.94 -22.68 -9.05
CA ARG A 909 -14.68 -23.40 -9.33
C ARG A 909 -13.94 -22.90 -10.57
N GLY A 910 -14.66 -22.80 -11.68
CA GLY A 910 -14.13 -22.26 -12.92
C GLY A 910 -14.63 -20.83 -13.14
N VAL A 911 -13.78 -19.99 -13.72
CA VAL A 911 -14.11 -18.62 -14.12
C VAL A 911 -13.61 -18.36 -15.54
N LEU A 912 -14.33 -17.51 -16.28
CA LEU A 912 -13.82 -16.81 -17.47
C LEU A 912 -14.01 -15.31 -17.26
N CYS A 913 -13.02 -14.50 -17.62
CA CYS A 913 -13.15 -13.05 -17.75
C CYS A 913 -12.66 -12.63 -19.13
N TYR A 914 -13.56 -12.14 -19.98
CA TYR A 914 -13.28 -11.60 -21.31
C TYR A 914 -14.47 -10.76 -21.79
N ASP A 915 -14.26 -9.83 -22.72
CA ASP A 915 -15.33 -9.14 -23.45
C ASP A 915 -16.03 -10.13 -24.38
N ALA A 916 -17.28 -10.49 -24.07
CA ALA A 916 -18.01 -11.55 -24.77
C ALA A 916 -18.97 -11.06 -25.85
N ASN A 917 -19.36 -9.77 -25.81
CA ASN A 917 -20.28 -9.13 -26.75
C ASN A 917 -19.60 -8.21 -27.79
N ASP A 918 -18.27 -8.05 -27.69
CA ASP A 918 -17.43 -7.11 -28.48
C ASP A 918 -17.85 -5.64 -28.26
N ASP A 919 -18.19 -5.29 -27.01
CA ASP A 919 -18.54 -3.91 -26.62
C ASP A 919 -17.40 -3.10 -25.99
N GLY A 920 -16.31 -3.77 -25.57
CA GLY A 920 -15.15 -3.15 -24.93
C GLY A 920 -15.08 -3.28 -23.41
N MET A 921 -16.05 -3.93 -22.76
CA MET A 921 -16.05 -4.18 -21.32
C MET A 921 -15.86 -5.67 -21.02
N ILE A 922 -15.09 -5.99 -19.98
CA ILE A 922 -14.86 -7.39 -19.59
C ILE A 922 -16.08 -7.94 -18.84
N ASP A 923 -16.65 -9.03 -19.34
CA ASP A 923 -17.71 -9.83 -18.71
C ASP A 923 -17.14 -10.93 -17.78
N ILE A 924 -17.99 -11.50 -16.91
CA ILE A 924 -17.61 -12.59 -15.99
C ILE A 924 -18.53 -13.81 -16.15
N PHE A 925 -17.95 -14.98 -16.40
CA PHE A 925 -18.65 -16.27 -16.36
C PHE A 925 -18.15 -17.11 -15.16
N ILE A 926 -19.08 -17.71 -14.41
CA ILE A 926 -18.78 -18.54 -13.24
C ILE A 926 -19.37 -19.93 -13.45
N LEU A 927 -18.60 -20.98 -13.17
CA LEU A 927 -19.08 -22.35 -13.04
C LEU A 927 -19.17 -22.77 -11.57
N ASN A 928 -20.41 -22.84 -11.08
CA ASN A 928 -20.81 -23.23 -9.75
C ASN A 928 -21.22 -24.71 -9.66
N LEU A 929 -20.84 -25.41 -8.58
CA LEU A 929 -21.19 -26.81 -8.35
C LEU A 929 -22.60 -27.00 -7.75
N ASP A 930 -23.54 -26.16 -8.18
CA ASP A 930 -24.80 -25.92 -7.48
C ASP A 930 -25.96 -26.82 -7.93
N ARG A 931 -26.64 -27.42 -6.95
CA ARG A 931 -27.61 -28.50 -7.18
C ARG A 931 -29.01 -27.98 -7.51
N ASN A 932 -29.59 -28.46 -8.61
CA ASN A 932 -30.93 -28.10 -9.10
C ASN A 932 -31.11 -26.60 -9.42
N LYS A 933 -30.03 -25.82 -9.49
CA LYS A 933 -29.97 -24.48 -10.10
C LYS A 933 -29.40 -24.59 -11.52
N ASN A 934 -29.28 -23.47 -12.22
CA ASN A 934 -28.25 -23.37 -13.26
C ASN A 934 -26.87 -23.36 -12.58
N ALA A 935 -25.93 -24.12 -13.12
CA ALA A 935 -24.56 -24.22 -12.66
C ALA A 935 -23.67 -23.16 -13.31
N ILE A 936 -24.03 -22.71 -14.52
CA ILE A 936 -23.36 -21.59 -15.18
C ILE A 936 -24.06 -20.30 -14.76
N VAL A 937 -23.27 -19.29 -14.39
CA VAL A 937 -23.71 -17.91 -14.18
C VAL A 937 -22.92 -17.02 -15.12
N TYR A 938 -23.58 -16.03 -15.69
CA TYR A 938 -23.01 -14.98 -16.53
C TYR A 938 -23.42 -13.62 -15.97
N TYR A 939 -22.40 -12.82 -15.66
CA TYR A 939 -22.50 -11.42 -15.28
C TYR A 939 -22.03 -10.60 -16.46
N GLU A 940 -22.97 -9.88 -17.08
CA GLU A 940 -22.70 -8.89 -18.12
C GLU A 940 -22.27 -7.58 -17.44
N ASN A 941 -21.23 -6.93 -17.92
CA ASN A 941 -20.80 -5.61 -17.48
C ASN A 941 -21.81 -4.55 -17.99
N LYS A 942 -22.16 -3.54 -17.17
CA LYS A 942 -23.40 -2.76 -17.34
C LYS A 942 -23.28 -1.25 -17.22
N ASN A 943 -22.08 -0.72 -17.37
CA ASN A 943 -21.86 0.72 -17.43
C ASN A 943 -22.59 1.27 -18.68
N GLU A 944 -23.39 2.34 -18.54
CA GLU A 944 -24.24 2.81 -19.67
C GLU A 944 -23.42 3.49 -20.78
N GLU A 945 -22.21 3.95 -20.45
CA GLU A 945 -21.14 4.34 -21.38
C GLU A 945 -19.82 3.64 -20.98
N LEU A 946 -18.81 3.64 -21.86
CA LEU A 946 -17.50 3.03 -21.57
C LEU A 946 -16.76 3.84 -20.50
N LEU A 947 -16.44 3.21 -19.36
CA LEU A 947 -15.67 3.82 -18.26
C LEU A 947 -14.23 4.21 -18.64
N GLY A 948 -13.70 3.62 -19.71
CA GLY A 948 -12.40 3.96 -20.28
C GLY A 948 -12.26 3.42 -21.71
N ASN A 949 -11.35 4.01 -22.47
CA ASN A 949 -10.99 3.53 -23.80
C ASN A 949 -10.22 2.20 -23.69
N TYR A 950 -10.22 1.39 -24.75
CA TYR A 950 -9.61 0.06 -24.75
C TYR A 950 -8.89 -0.28 -26.06
N LEU A 951 -8.08 -1.34 -26.04
CA LEU A 951 -7.59 -2.04 -27.24
C LEU A 951 -7.53 -3.55 -26.99
N LYS A 952 -8.26 -4.33 -27.81
CA LYS A 952 -8.15 -5.79 -27.81
C LYS A 952 -7.19 -6.27 -28.89
N ILE A 953 -6.30 -7.21 -28.55
CA ILE A 953 -5.23 -7.68 -29.41
C ILE A 953 -5.22 -9.21 -29.46
N THR A 954 -5.40 -9.75 -30.66
CA THR A 954 -5.24 -11.18 -30.96
C THR A 954 -3.99 -11.37 -31.84
N LEU A 955 -3.03 -12.19 -31.39
CA LEU A 955 -1.81 -12.50 -32.14
C LEU A 955 -1.97 -13.76 -33.01
N ARG A 956 -1.28 -13.79 -34.16
CA ARG A 956 -1.08 -14.98 -34.99
C ARG A 956 0.36 -15.07 -35.48
N SER A 957 0.97 -16.24 -35.34
CA SER A 957 2.35 -16.54 -35.72
C SER A 957 2.45 -17.33 -37.03
N LYS A 958 3.66 -17.40 -37.60
CA LYS A 958 4.02 -18.27 -38.75
C LYS A 958 4.67 -19.60 -38.34
N THR A 959 4.73 -19.89 -37.04
CA THR A 959 5.22 -21.14 -36.43
C THR A 959 4.10 -22.19 -36.30
N THR A 960 4.40 -23.38 -35.77
CA THR A 960 3.38 -24.39 -35.42
C THR A 960 2.54 -23.95 -34.22
N ASN A 961 3.13 -23.33 -33.20
CA ASN A 961 2.42 -22.47 -32.25
C ASN A 961 1.82 -21.25 -32.99
N GLN A 962 0.66 -21.41 -33.65
CA GLN A 962 0.03 -20.34 -34.45
C GLN A 962 -0.62 -19.26 -33.59
N TYR A 963 -1.04 -19.57 -32.36
CA TYR A 963 -1.67 -18.63 -31.43
C TYR A 963 -0.64 -17.77 -30.66
N ALA A 964 0.66 -17.95 -30.93
CA ALA A 964 1.76 -17.19 -30.34
C ALA A 964 1.82 -17.28 -28.80
N ILE A 965 1.52 -18.44 -28.24
CA ILE A 965 1.58 -18.71 -26.79
C ILE A 965 3.03 -18.47 -26.29
N GLY A 966 3.18 -17.74 -25.18
CA GLY A 966 4.46 -17.25 -24.67
C GLY A 966 4.97 -15.97 -25.36
N ALA A 967 4.09 -15.21 -26.03
CA ALA A 967 4.40 -13.87 -26.53
C ALA A 967 4.05 -12.80 -25.48
N MET A 968 4.98 -11.88 -25.23
CA MET A 968 4.72 -10.69 -24.41
C MET A 968 4.34 -9.51 -25.30
N VAL A 969 3.31 -8.77 -24.89
CA VAL A 969 2.90 -7.51 -25.51
C VAL A 969 3.00 -6.41 -24.46
N LYS A 970 3.83 -5.39 -24.72
CA LYS A 970 3.95 -4.18 -23.88
C LYS A 970 3.34 -2.98 -24.61
N LEU A 971 2.38 -2.31 -23.97
CA LEU A 971 1.60 -1.21 -24.55
C LEU A 971 1.82 0.05 -23.71
N THR A 972 2.28 1.14 -24.33
CA THR A 972 2.41 2.46 -23.69
C THR A 972 1.33 3.42 -24.19
N SER A 973 0.66 4.08 -23.26
CA SER A 973 -0.46 5.00 -23.51
C SER A 973 -0.51 6.06 -22.41
N SER A 974 -0.52 7.35 -22.76
CA SER A 974 -0.55 8.48 -21.80
C SER A 974 0.58 8.48 -20.75
N GLY A 975 1.65 7.73 -20.97
CA GLY A 975 2.78 7.56 -20.05
C GLY A 975 2.72 6.30 -19.18
N VAL A 976 1.55 5.66 -19.02
CA VAL A 976 1.42 4.33 -18.42
C VAL A 976 1.92 3.29 -19.41
N THR A 977 2.57 2.23 -18.93
CA THR A 977 2.95 1.07 -19.74
C THR A 977 2.44 -0.21 -19.09
N GLN A 978 1.61 -0.97 -19.80
CA GLN A 978 1.08 -2.26 -19.37
C GLN A 978 1.81 -3.39 -20.09
N MET A 979 1.98 -4.55 -19.45
CA MET A 979 2.38 -5.80 -20.12
C MET A 979 1.34 -6.91 -19.95
N ARG A 980 1.15 -7.72 -20.99
CA ARG A 980 0.31 -8.94 -20.98
C ARG A 980 1.03 -10.06 -21.74
N GLU A 981 0.91 -11.31 -21.25
CA GLU A 981 1.45 -12.51 -21.92
C GLU A 981 0.31 -13.33 -22.55
N VAL A 982 0.44 -13.70 -23.83
CA VAL A 982 -0.49 -14.65 -24.48
C VAL A 982 -0.24 -16.05 -23.91
N ASN A 983 -1.19 -16.59 -23.16
CA ASN A 983 -1.03 -17.85 -22.44
C ASN A 983 -2.28 -18.75 -22.52
N ILE A 984 -2.10 -20.04 -22.22
CA ILE A 984 -3.18 -21.01 -21.99
C ILE A 984 -2.96 -21.61 -20.58
N ASN A 985 -2.91 -20.73 -19.58
CA ASN A 985 -2.75 -21.12 -18.19
C ASN A 985 -4.09 -21.39 -17.52
N SER A 986 -4.11 -22.36 -16.60
CA SER A 986 -5.30 -22.65 -15.83
C SER A 986 -5.47 -21.62 -14.70
N ASN A 987 -6.69 -21.15 -14.48
CA ASN A 987 -7.05 -20.33 -13.32
C ASN A 987 -7.51 -21.15 -12.09
N PHE A 988 -7.94 -22.39 -12.30
CA PHE A 988 -7.99 -23.46 -11.31
C PHE A 988 -8.11 -24.81 -12.03
N ILE A 989 -9.17 -24.94 -12.83
CA ILE A 989 -9.46 -26.04 -13.76
C ILE A 989 -10.04 -25.50 -15.07
N SER A 990 -9.72 -24.26 -15.44
CA SER A 990 -10.47 -23.43 -16.40
C SER A 990 -9.54 -22.35 -16.96
N HIS A 991 -9.81 -21.78 -18.15
CA HIS A 991 -8.95 -20.74 -18.75
C HIS A 991 -9.71 -19.80 -19.69
N ASN A 992 -9.24 -18.56 -19.77
CA ASN A 992 -9.71 -17.51 -20.68
C ASN A 992 -9.33 -17.78 -22.14
N PRO A 993 -9.97 -17.13 -23.13
CA PRO A 993 -9.47 -17.13 -24.51
C PRO A 993 -8.11 -16.43 -24.61
N THR A 994 -7.38 -16.64 -25.71
CA THR A 994 -6.03 -16.07 -25.94
C THR A 994 -6.02 -14.62 -26.43
N GLU A 995 -7.11 -13.87 -26.24
CA GLU A 995 -7.18 -12.45 -26.57
C GLU A 995 -6.62 -11.62 -25.41
N LEU A 996 -5.82 -10.60 -25.74
CA LEU A 996 -5.30 -9.65 -24.76
C LEU A 996 -6.17 -8.41 -24.75
N HIS A 997 -6.59 -7.98 -23.56
CA HIS A 997 -7.29 -6.72 -23.34
C HIS A 997 -6.40 -5.72 -22.60
N PHE A 998 -6.51 -4.46 -22.99
CA PHE A 998 -5.83 -3.31 -22.37
C PHE A 998 -6.85 -2.19 -22.23
N GLY A 999 -7.19 -1.79 -21.00
CA GLY A 999 -7.83 -0.49 -20.75
C GLY A 999 -6.80 0.62 -20.90
N LEU A 1000 -7.27 1.84 -21.19
CA LEU A 1000 -6.45 2.98 -21.60
C LEU A 1000 -6.89 4.30 -20.95
N GLY A 1001 -7.87 4.26 -20.05
CA GLY A 1001 -8.52 5.45 -19.47
C GLY A 1001 -9.00 6.41 -20.55
N ASP A 1002 -8.81 7.71 -20.36
CA ASP A 1002 -9.11 8.76 -21.35
C ASP A 1002 -8.18 8.78 -22.58
N SER A 1003 -7.21 7.86 -22.69
CA SER A 1003 -6.27 7.91 -23.81
C SER A 1003 -6.95 7.60 -25.15
N ASN A 1004 -6.89 8.58 -26.03
CA ASN A 1004 -7.46 8.53 -27.37
C ASN A 1004 -6.52 7.87 -28.41
N SER A 1005 -5.31 7.42 -28.02
CA SER A 1005 -4.35 6.79 -28.94
C SER A 1005 -3.24 6.02 -28.21
N VAL A 1006 -2.82 4.87 -28.75
CA VAL A 1006 -1.64 4.15 -28.26
C VAL A 1006 -0.34 4.78 -28.80
N ASP A 1007 0.54 5.21 -27.90
CA ASP A 1007 1.83 5.82 -28.24
C ASP A 1007 2.79 4.80 -28.88
N SER A 1008 2.97 3.65 -28.22
CA SER A 1008 3.77 2.53 -28.73
C SER A 1008 3.27 1.18 -28.27
N LEU A 1009 3.43 0.18 -29.14
CA LEU A 1009 3.19 -1.23 -28.88
C LEU A 1009 4.46 -2.01 -29.23
N GLU A 1010 5.00 -2.76 -28.27
CA GLU A 1010 6.11 -3.70 -28.45
C GLU A 1010 5.58 -5.14 -28.33
N ILE A 1011 5.88 -5.97 -29.32
CA ILE A 1011 5.50 -7.38 -29.35
C ILE A 1011 6.78 -8.22 -29.37
N ILE A 1012 7.00 -8.98 -28.31
CA ILE A 1012 8.10 -9.94 -28.18
C ILE A 1012 7.51 -11.33 -28.49
N TRP A 1013 7.74 -11.80 -29.70
CA TRP A 1013 7.25 -13.10 -30.18
C TRP A 1013 7.99 -14.27 -29.49
N PRO A 1014 7.41 -15.49 -29.42
CA PRO A 1014 8.00 -16.61 -28.66
C PRO A 1014 9.38 -17.06 -29.18
N ASP A 1015 9.70 -16.78 -30.46
CA ASP A 1015 10.99 -17.04 -31.08
C ASP A 1015 12.06 -15.95 -30.81
N GLY A 1016 11.71 -14.92 -30.05
CA GLY A 1016 12.57 -13.78 -29.71
C GLY A 1016 12.68 -12.72 -30.80
N GLN A 1017 11.83 -12.73 -31.83
CA GLN A 1017 11.66 -11.57 -32.71
C GLN A 1017 10.87 -10.47 -31.99
N ILE A 1018 11.25 -9.21 -32.24
CA ILE A 1018 10.59 -8.03 -31.67
C ILE A 1018 9.98 -7.20 -32.79
N GLU A 1019 8.70 -6.86 -32.68
CA GLU A 1019 7.99 -5.94 -33.57
C GLU A 1019 7.52 -4.70 -32.79
N MET A 1020 7.53 -3.54 -33.46
CA MET A 1020 7.18 -2.24 -32.88
C MET A 1020 6.11 -1.55 -33.73
N MET A 1021 5.02 -1.12 -33.10
CA MET A 1021 3.97 -0.28 -33.69
C MET A 1021 3.79 1.00 -32.87
N SER A 1022 3.09 1.98 -33.43
CA SER A 1022 2.89 3.30 -32.83
C SER A 1022 1.73 4.03 -33.48
N SER A 1023 0.99 4.85 -32.74
CA SER A 1023 -0.18 5.59 -33.24
C SER A 1023 -1.28 4.66 -33.77
N LEU A 1024 -1.70 3.71 -32.91
CA LEU A 1024 -2.90 2.91 -33.14
C LEU A 1024 -4.12 3.68 -32.60
N ASP A 1025 -5.24 3.60 -33.33
CA ASP A 1025 -6.54 4.08 -32.86
C ASP A 1025 -7.05 3.18 -31.71
N VAL A 1026 -7.89 3.72 -30.83
CA VAL A 1026 -8.48 2.99 -29.68
C VAL A 1026 -9.92 2.53 -29.96
N ASN A 1027 -10.50 1.77 -29.03
CA ASN A 1027 -11.86 1.21 -29.04
C ASN A 1027 -12.10 0.30 -30.26
N GLN A 1028 -11.22 -0.69 -30.40
CA GLN A 1028 -11.25 -1.68 -31.48
C GLN A 1028 -10.56 -2.99 -31.09
N THR A 1029 -10.87 -4.04 -31.84
CA THR A 1029 -10.22 -5.35 -31.80
C THR A 1029 -9.30 -5.50 -33.00
N ILE A 1030 -8.01 -5.79 -32.77
CA ILE A 1030 -7.00 -5.93 -33.84
C ILE A 1030 -6.35 -7.32 -33.86
N ILE A 1031 -6.16 -7.86 -35.07
CA ILE A 1031 -5.41 -9.10 -35.31
C ILE A 1031 -4.05 -8.74 -35.89
N ILE A 1032 -2.98 -9.25 -35.29
CA ILE A 1032 -1.59 -9.01 -35.71
C ILE A 1032 -0.94 -10.32 -36.16
N GLU A 1033 -0.53 -10.38 -37.42
CA GLU A 1033 0.23 -11.49 -38.01
C GLU A 1033 1.75 -11.18 -37.98
N GLN A 1034 2.55 -12.05 -37.34
CA GLN A 1034 4.02 -12.12 -37.56
C GLN A 1034 4.30 -12.38 -39.04
#